data_AF-A0A953H5J6-F1
#
_entry.id   AF-A0A953H5J6-F1
#
_cell.length_a   1.000
_cell.length_b   1.000
_cell.length_c   1.000
_cell.angle_alpha   90.00
_cell.angle_beta   90.00
_cell.angle_gamma   90.00
#
_symmetry.space_group_name_H-M   'P 1'
#
loop_
_entity.id
_entity.type
_entity.pdbx_description
1 polymer ?
#
loop_
_entity_poly.entity_id
_entity_poly.type
_entity_poly.pdbx_seq_one_letter_code
_entity_poly.pdbx_strand_id
1 'polypeptide(L)'
;MSKDLFKERLGIFRGFGESRFEVVSEVLIPYTTQRHMPLQGGYLIVGTDDFDGQPKGILGRVVRAYPIGDLLGGAGEDYLVDLMRLKQEVPEPVRMSRLRYRVSLRLVGQVRLTKEGLTEFSPSIRSTPHVGAPVGLPADEILRLIAAGTRNLEEKPGAYIGHLAIGDIVFDGRSQWAKRAYPVHFRMESLVGRRSAVFARAGMGKSNFAKVLLTRLYEDSSLSAGTIVIDPEGEYAMANASEPGLLDVPALGGRIALFTDRVDIDSRYQENVAGPCRVDFEQLSPRDVVANAVPAEKQETVFANTLRGLDRGAWSRLVKLLERDKYRSSPADVANIIGRRIQKSDKDVEDVICGAIVNNLVPPILRLHKSGSQMVPEIFRRLGAGGIVILDVSMLSSADAQVLSAWILNEIFRNNQTHYTSVRESASVDKPRKLMPTLAILEEAQYYLSREAMREDSPFVRWFKEGRKYQLGSIIVTQQPSAIGHELISQCDNFFVFHLLSGFDLDSLGRANLHYSQDILTSLASEPIPGNCFFWSSRGHSMVTSTRILEFADVVRQSQRLPQEPMLDISKGRSKAVKGEAKRTLGGKHELVDPFGLLTSIVRETILGNRSVALYPVRKRRLMWEGAAEKDYPAAEAIVATKCYNLRFQVADKIESNSQARENGWVEEILESFGDRRIVREHLLQRVLLTEGFCLGRMIAHDSPQIGKDSKEYYVLVKSNIGNYDQALRKAPVDLDILP
;
A
#
# COMPACT_ATOMS: atom_id res chain seq x y z
N MET A 1 -18.12 -24.46 16.11
CA MET A 1 -16.72 -24.01 16.14
C MET A 1 -15.91 -25.07 16.88
N SER A 2 -14.76 -25.45 16.35
CA SER A 2 -13.87 -26.41 17.00
C SER A 2 -13.24 -25.74 18.21
N LYS A 3 -13.36 -26.32 19.41
CA LYS A 3 -12.67 -25.83 20.62
C LYS A 3 -11.23 -26.35 20.74
N ASP A 4 -10.71 -26.99 19.69
CA ASP A 4 -9.38 -27.58 19.66
C ASP A 4 -8.50 -26.90 18.60
N LEU A 5 -7.23 -26.70 18.94
CA LEU A 5 -6.18 -26.21 18.06
C LEU A 5 -5.88 -27.21 16.93
N PHE A 6 -6.08 -28.50 17.21
CA PHE A 6 -5.72 -29.59 16.32
C PHE A 6 -6.94 -30.15 15.61
N LYS A 7 -6.87 -30.24 14.29
CA LYS A 7 -7.75 -31.12 13.50
C LYS A 7 -7.36 -32.58 13.68
N GLU A 8 -6.07 -32.84 13.76
CA GLU A 8 -5.49 -34.17 13.96
C GLU A 8 -4.10 -34.03 14.60
N ARG A 9 -3.80 -34.84 15.62
CA ARG A 9 -2.47 -34.92 16.21
C ARG A 9 -1.60 -35.91 15.45
N LEU A 10 -0.41 -35.46 15.06
CA LEU A 10 0.50 -36.19 14.19
C LEU A 10 1.78 -36.62 14.90
N GLY A 11 2.32 -35.80 15.79
CA GLY A 11 3.64 -36.06 16.36
C GLY A 11 3.99 -35.17 17.53
N ILE A 12 5.29 -35.02 17.77
CA ILE A 12 5.84 -34.26 18.89
C ILE A 12 6.92 -33.30 18.45
N PHE A 13 7.00 -32.16 19.13
CA PHE A 13 8.06 -31.19 18.97
C PHE A 13 9.37 -31.74 19.56
N ARG A 14 10.45 -31.74 18.78
CA ARG A 14 11.75 -32.25 19.22
C ARG A 14 12.62 -31.15 19.81
N GLY A 15 12.53 -29.93 19.27
CA GLY A 15 13.42 -28.82 19.63
C GLY A 15 13.78 -27.99 18.40
N PHE A 16 14.75 -27.12 18.57
CA PHE A 16 15.31 -26.31 17.48
C PHE A 16 16.53 -27.01 16.87
N GLY A 17 16.60 -27.04 15.55
CA GLY A 17 17.78 -27.47 14.81
C GLY A 17 18.64 -26.27 14.43
N GLU A 18 19.95 -26.47 14.38
CA GLU A 18 20.89 -25.48 13.83
C GLU A 18 20.99 -25.65 12.30
N SER A 19 20.59 -24.63 11.55
CA SER A 19 21.06 -24.39 10.19
C SER A 19 22.01 -23.19 10.23
N ARG A 20 23.03 -23.19 9.35
CA ARG A 20 24.06 -22.12 9.29
C ARG A 20 23.50 -20.70 9.12
N PHE A 21 22.23 -20.57 8.73
CA PHE A 21 21.62 -19.28 8.41
C PHE A 21 20.25 -19.04 9.07
N GLU A 22 19.59 -20.06 9.65
CA GLU A 22 18.21 -19.94 10.15
C GLU A 22 17.92 -20.91 11.30
N VAL A 23 17.10 -20.49 12.27
CA VAL A 23 16.58 -21.36 13.32
C VAL A 23 15.33 -22.05 12.81
N VAL A 24 15.44 -23.34 12.49
CA VAL A 24 14.30 -24.19 12.13
C VAL A 24 13.89 -25.06 13.30
N SER A 25 12.59 -25.25 13.47
CA SER A 25 12.03 -26.16 14.45
C SER A 25 11.97 -27.58 13.89
N GLU A 26 12.27 -28.58 14.70
CA GLU A 26 12.25 -29.98 14.29
C GLU A 26 11.11 -30.72 14.99
N VAL A 27 10.36 -31.48 14.20
CA VAL A 27 9.22 -32.29 14.66
C VAL A 27 9.44 -33.73 14.25
N LEU A 28 9.02 -34.65 15.12
CA LEU A 28 9.01 -36.08 14.85
C LEU A 28 7.57 -36.57 14.71
N ILE A 29 7.29 -37.21 13.59
CA ILE A 29 5.99 -37.82 13.28
C ILE A 29 6.21 -39.32 13.06
N PRO A 30 5.44 -40.22 13.69
CA PRO A 30 5.54 -41.65 13.44
C PRO A 30 5.35 -41.99 11.97
N TYR A 31 6.08 -42.97 11.45
CA TYR A 31 5.87 -43.42 10.07
C TYR A 31 4.53 -44.15 9.96
N THR A 32 3.76 -43.80 8.95
CA THR A 32 2.45 -44.38 8.69
C THR A 32 2.22 -44.42 7.19
N THR A 33 1.66 -45.53 6.73
CA THR A 33 1.34 -45.85 5.34
C THR A 33 0.00 -45.27 4.88
N GLN A 34 -0.91 -45.01 5.82
CA GLN A 34 -2.30 -44.60 5.53
C GLN A 34 -2.58 -43.12 5.82
N ARG A 35 -1.74 -42.41 6.59
CA ARG A 35 -1.97 -40.98 6.88
C ARG A 35 -1.23 -40.07 5.91
N HIS A 36 -1.85 -38.93 5.65
CA HIS A 36 -1.31 -37.84 4.85
C HIS A 36 -0.02 -37.31 5.49
N MET A 37 1.10 -37.43 4.78
CA MET A 37 2.35 -36.79 5.13
C MET A 37 2.18 -35.26 5.07
N PRO A 38 2.70 -34.48 6.03
CA PRO A 38 2.68 -33.03 5.92
C PRO A 38 3.39 -32.58 4.64
N LEU A 39 2.64 -31.90 3.77
CA LEU A 39 3.14 -31.41 2.49
C LEU A 39 4.15 -30.28 2.75
N GLN A 40 5.23 -30.26 1.97
CA GLN A 40 6.14 -29.11 1.92
C GLN A 40 5.34 -27.86 1.53
N GLY A 41 5.56 -26.74 2.23
CA GLY A 41 4.76 -25.53 2.10
C GLY A 41 3.45 -25.52 2.89
N GLY A 42 3.04 -26.66 3.47
CA GLY A 42 1.87 -26.76 4.33
C GLY A 42 2.09 -26.23 5.74
N TYR A 43 1.07 -26.38 6.58
CA TYR A 43 1.07 -25.82 7.92
C TYR A 43 0.86 -26.91 8.98
N LEU A 44 1.63 -26.82 10.06
CA LEU A 44 1.42 -27.57 11.30
C LEU A 44 1.27 -26.59 12.45
N ILE A 45 0.61 -27.02 13.52
CA ILE A 45 0.53 -26.27 14.77
C ILE A 45 1.21 -27.06 15.89
N VAL A 46 2.04 -26.37 16.67
CA VAL A 46 2.69 -26.90 17.87
C VAL A 46 1.91 -26.40 19.08
N GLY A 47 1.34 -27.32 19.86
CA GLY A 47 0.60 -26.98 21.06
C GLY A 47 1.52 -26.46 22.16
N THR A 48 1.07 -25.45 22.86
CA THR A 48 1.74 -24.84 24.00
C THR A 48 0.65 -24.30 24.94
N ASP A 49 1.05 -23.91 26.14
CA ASP A 49 0.14 -23.30 27.10
C ASP A 49 0.62 -21.87 27.34
N ASP A 50 -0.32 -20.94 27.51
CA ASP A 50 0.02 -19.59 27.92
C ASP A 50 0.23 -19.49 29.43
N PHE A 51 0.77 -18.37 29.92
CA PHE A 51 1.02 -18.16 31.36
C PHE A 51 -0.24 -18.26 32.22
N ASP A 52 -1.41 -17.97 31.63
CA ASP A 52 -2.73 -18.04 32.25
C ASP A 52 -3.38 -19.45 32.14
N GLY A 53 -2.64 -20.43 31.62
CA GLY A 53 -3.08 -21.81 31.42
C GLY A 53 -4.05 -22.01 30.26
N GLN A 54 -4.28 -21.00 29.41
CA GLN A 54 -5.12 -21.16 28.22
C GLN A 54 -4.38 -21.91 27.10
N PRO A 55 -5.08 -22.76 26.33
CA PRO A 55 -4.50 -23.47 25.21
C PRO A 55 -4.02 -22.49 24.14
N LYS A 56 -2.79 -22.71 23.69
CA LYS A 56 -2.12 -21.86 22.72
C LYS A 56 -1.40 -22.71 21.68
N GLY A 57 -1.28 -22.19 20.47
CA GLY A 57 -0.63 -22.88 19.37
C GLY A 57 0.41 -22.00 18.72
N ILE A 58 1.52 -22.58 18.30
CA ILE A 58 2.50 -21.91 17.45
C ILE A 58 2.38 -22.52 16.07
N LEU A 59 1.99 -21.69 15.10
CA LEU A 59 1.84 -22.08 13.72
C LEU A 59 3.22 -22.14 13.05
N GLY A 60 3.47 -23.23 12.33
CA GLY A 60 4.70 -23.42 11.56
C GLY A 60 4.40 -23.86 10.13
N ARG A 61 5.14 -23.29 9.18
CA ARG A 61 5.17 -23.72 7.77
C ARG A 61 6.16 -24.87 7.61
N VAL A 62 5.76 -25.94 6.93
CA VAL A 62 6.59 -27.10 6.63
C VAL A 62 7.63 -26.72 5.58
N VAL A 63 8.90 -26.70 5.98
CA VAL A 63 10.03 -26.41 5.08
C VAL A 63 10.44 -27.67 4.33
N ARG A 64 10.50 -28.80 5.03
CA ARG A 64 10.83 -30.11 4.46
C ARG A 64 10.33 -31.21 5.38
N ALA A 65 10.03 -32.37 4.81
CA ALA A 65 9.66 -33.56 5.54
C ALA A 65 10.33 -34.77 4.88
N TYR A 66 11.04 -35.59 5.65
CA TYR A 66 11.77 -36.75 5.12
C TYR A 66 11.82 -37.89 6.15
N PRO A 67 11.83 -39.16 5.71
CA PRO A 67 11.93 -40.30 6.60
C PRO A 67 13.35 -40.39 7.19
N ILE A 68 13.42 -40.84 8.44
CA ILE A 68 14.64 -41.17 9.17
C ILE A 68 14.41 -42.47 9.94
N GLY A 69 15.49 -43.16 10.31
CA GLY A 69 15.41 -44.35 11.16
C GLY A 69 16.45 -45.39 10.81
N ASP A 70 16.46 -46.49 11.55
CA ASP A 70 17.50 -47.52 11.45
C ASP A 70 17.54 -48.18 10.07
N LEU A 71 16.39 -48.24 9.40
CA LEU A 71 16.27 -48.82 8.05
C LEU A 71 17.04 -48.01 6.99
N LEU A 72 17.37 -46.75 7.27
CA LEU A 72 18.16 -45.88 6.39
C LEU A 72 19.62 -45.76 6.85
N GLY A 73 20.04 -46.51 7.87
CA GLY A 73 21.46 -46.67 8.22
C GLY A 73 22.08 -47.83 7.44
N GLY A 74 23.40 -48.00 7.52
CA GLY A 74 24.13 -49.00 6.71
C GLY A 74 23.57 -50.43 6.81
N ALA A 75 23.27 -50.91 8.01
CA ALA A 75 22.67 -52.25 8.19
C ALA A 75 21.24 -52.35 7.60
N GLY A 76 20.51 -51.24 7.57
CA GLY A 76 19.22 -51.14 6.90
C GLY A 76 19.35 -51.14 5.38
N GLU A 77 20.35 -50.44 4.83
CA GLU A 77 20.66 -50.44 3.40
C GLU A 77 20.97 -51.86 2.89
N ASP A 78 21.80 -52.62 3.60
CA ASP A 78 22.10 -54.02 3.27
C ASP A 78 20.81 -54.87 3.23
N TYR A 79 19.96 -54.74 4.24
CA TYR A 79 18.67 -55.42 4.31
C TYR A 79 17.73 -55.03 3.14
N LEU A 80 17.69 -53.74 2.77
CA LEU A 80 16.90 -53.25 1.62
C LEU A 80 17.42 -53.82 0.30
N VAL A 81 18.74 -53.92 0.13
CA VAL A 81 19.38 -54.52 -1.05
C VAL A 81 19.05 -56.02 -1.14
N ASP A 82 19.07 -56.74 -0.02
CA ASP A 82 18.70 -58.16 0.00
C ASP A 82 17.23 -58.37 -0.35
N LEU A 83 16.32 -57.57 0.20
CA LEU A 83 14.91 -57.61 -0.18
C LEU A 83 14.71 -57.31 -1.67
N MET A 84 15.44 -56.33 -2.22
CA MET A 84 15.40 -56.02 -3.65
C MET A 84 15.87 -57.20 -4.51
N ARG A 85 16.97 -57.88 -4.11
CA ARG A 85 17.46 -59.10 -4.79
C ARG A 85 16.43 -60.22 -4.75
N LEU A 86 15.71 -60.35 -3.64
CA LEU A 86 14.63 -61.32 -3.45
C LEU A 86 13.29 -60.89 -4.09
N LYS A 87 13.23 -59.70 -4.70
CA LYS A 87 12.00 -59.09 -5.24
C LYS A 87 10.87 -59.01 -4.20
N GLN A 88 11.23 -58.75 -2.95
CA GLN A 88 10.30 -58.57 -1.84
C GLN A 88 10.18 -57.09 -1.49
N GLU A 89 8.98 -56.67 -1.09
CA GLU A 89 8.79 -55.35 -0.50
C GLU A 89 9.13 -55.36 0.99
N VAL A 90 9.61 -54.22 1.50
CA VAL A 90 9.78 -54.05 2.95
C VAL A 90 8.43 -54.20 3.65
N PRO A 91 8.29 -55.12 4.63
CA PRO A 91 7.04 -55.31 5.35
C PRO A 91 6.60 -54.03 6.06
N GLU A 92 5.30 -53.73 6.00
CA GLU A 92 4.71 -52.55 6.64
C GLU A 92 5.00 -52.44 8.16
N PRO A 93 4.94 -53.52 8.97
CA PRO A 93 5.33 -53.45 10.38
C PRO A 93 6.79 -53.06 10.60
N VAL A 94 7.69 -53.43 9.68
CA VAL A 94 9.10 -53.06 9.72
C VAL A 94 9.24 -51.57 9.42
N ARG A 95 8.54 -51.06 8.40
CA ARG A 95 8.52 -49.62 8.08
C ARG A 95 8.01 -48.80 9.29
N MET A 96 6.88 -49.17 9.87
CA MET A 96 6.28 -48.43 10.99
C MET A 96 7.12 -48.45 12.27
N SER A 97 7.82 -49.56 12.56
CA SER A 97 8.64 -49.68 13.77
C SER A 97 10.04 -49.10 13.64
N ARG A 98 10.60 -49.06 12.41
CA ARG A 98 11.98 -48.64 12.15
C ARG A 98 12.11 -47.26 11.52
N LEU A 99 11.03 -46.69 10.99
CA LEU A 99 11.03 -45.35 10.40
C LEU A 99 10.19 -44.36 11.20
N ARG A 100 10.53 -43.08 11.05
CA ARG A 100 9.75 -41.92 11.48
C ARG A 100 10.04 -40.76 10.54
N TYR A 101 9.12 -39.82 10.41
CA TYR A 101 9.36 -38.60 9.65
C TYR A 101 10.00 -37.54 10.53
N ARG A 102 11.06 -36.93 10.02
CA ARG A 102 11.61 -35.67 10.52
C ARG A 102 11.05 -34.53 9.68
N VAL A 103 10.39 -33.59 10.33
CA VAL A 103 9.74 -32.46 9.68
C VAL A 103 10.35 -31.17 10.22
N SER A 104 10.95 -30.37 9.34
CA SER A 104 11.47 -29.05 9.69
C SER A 104 10.35 -28.01 9.48
N LEU A 105 10.10 -27.21 10.51
CA LEU A 105 9.10 -26.16 10.55
C LEU A 105 9.77 -24.79 10.67
N ARG A 106 9.30 -23.83 9.86
CA ARG A 106 9.52 -22.40 10.11
C ARG A 106 8.33 -21.87 10.88
N LEU A 107 8.56 -21.38 12.09
CA LEU A 107 7.49 -20.79 12.90
C LEU A 107 7.10 -19.43 12.31
N VAL A 108 5.80 -19.20 12.11
CA VAL A 108 5.26 -18.02 11.40
C VAL A 108 4.31 -17.16 12.25
N GLY A 109 3.84 -17.67 13.38
CA GLY A 109 2.97 -16.92 14.28
C GLY A 109 2.39 -17.76 15.41
N GLN A 110 1.57 -17.13 16.24
CA GLN A 110 0.83 -17.75 17.34
C GLN A 110 -0.67 -17.69 17.12
N VAL A 111 -1.33 -18.70 17.65
CA VAL A 111 -2.77 -18.82 17.73
C VAL A 111 -3.16 -18.97 19.19
N ARG A 112 -4.16 -18.21 19.63
CA ARG A 112 -4.72 -18.30 20.99
C ARG A 112 -6.19 -18.68 20.88
N LEU A 113 -6.64 -19.56 21.77
CA LEU A 113 -8.06 -19.81 21.97
C LEU A 113 -8.53 -18.97 23.17
N THR A 114 -9.46 -18.05 22.95
CA THR A 114 -10.05 -17.27 24.04
C THR A 114 -10.99 -18.16 24.87
N LYS A 115 -11.34 -17.69 26.08
CA LYS A 115 -12.28 -18.40 26.97
C LYS A 115 -13.66 -18.57 26.35
N GLU A 116 -14.03 -17.70 25.41
CA GLU A 116 -15.28 -17.71 24.66
C GLU A 116 -15.22 -18.68 23.45
N GLY A 117 -14.05 -19.27 23.19
CA GLY A 117 -13.81 -20.18 22.07
C GLY A 117 -13.49 -19.49 20.75
N LEU A 118 -13.16 -18.18 20.78
CA LEU A 118 -12.67 -17.46 19.60
C LEU A 118 -11.21 -17.80 19.35
N THR A 119 -10.88 -17.99 18.08
CA THR A 119 -9.50 -18.22 17.63
C THR A 119 -8.89 -16.88 17.22
N GLU A 120 -7.78 -16.50 17.84
CA GLU A 120 -7.03 -15.28 17.52
C GLU A 120 -5.64 -15.61 16.99
N PHE A 121 -5.28 -15.00 15.86
CA PHE A 121 -3.96 -15.12 15.25
C PHE A 121 -3.11 -13.86 15.51
N SER A 122 -1.84 -14.08 15.87
CA SER A 122 -0.83 -13.04 16.01
C SER A 122 0.45 -13.45 15.26
N PRO A 123 1.05 -12.59 14.42
CA PRO A 123 2.30 -12.91 13.74
C PRO A 123 3.52 -12.98 14.66
N SER A 124 3.39 -12.51 15.91
CA SER A 124 4.49 -12.51 16.86
C SER A 124 4.60 -13.85 17.59
N ILE A 125 5.80 -14.39 17.68
CA ILE A 125 6.11 -15.56 18.51
C ILE A 125 6.80 -15.06 19.77
N ARG A 126 6.15 -15.27 20.93
CA ARG A 126 6.68 -14.84 22.24
C ARG A 126 6.87 -15.97 23.24
N SER A 127 6.56 -17.20 22.84
CA SER A 127 6.86 -18.38 23.65
C SER A 127 7.55 -19.44 22.80
N THR A 128 8.40 -20.22 23.47
CA THR A 128 9.10 -21.35 22.88
C THR A 128 8.33 -22.63 23.20
N PRO A 129 8.09 -23.53 22.22
CA PRO A 129 7.49 -24.81 22.52
C PRO A 129 8.44 -25.68 23.36
N HIS A 130 7.87 -26.50 24.25
CA HIS A 130 8.62 -27.49 25.02
C HIS A 130 8.88 -28.75 24.19
N VAL A 131 10.00 -29.44 24.47
CA VAL A 131 10.27 -30.76 23.90
C VAL A 131 9.16 -31.73 24.33
N GLY A 132 8.64 -32.50 23.37
CA GLY A 132 7.50 -33.40 23.58
C GLY A 132 6.13 -32.74 23.37
N ALA A 133 6.06 -31.42 23.14
CA ALA A 133 4.81 -30.73 22.88
C ALA A 133 4.05 -31.35 21.67
N PRO A 134 2.72 -31.50 21.75
CA PRO A 134 1.95 -32.12 20.68
C PRO A 134 1.99 -31.29 19.40
N VAL A 135 2.17 -31.94 18.26
CA VAL A 135 2.16 -31.31 16.93
C VAL A 135 1.10 -31.97 16.06
N GLY A 136 0.38 -31.17 15.28
CA GLY A 136 -0.67 -31.68 14.43
C GLY A 136 -1.11 -30.74 13.32
N LEU A 137 -2.11 -31.18 12.56
CA LEU A 137 -2.76 -30.35 11.55
C LEU A 137 -3.56 -29.23 12.23
N PRO A 138 -3.46 -27.97 11.76
CA PRO A 138 -4.27 -26.88 12.29
C PRO A 138 -5.75 -27.15 12.09
N ALA A 139 -6.59 -26.68 13.02
CA ALA A 139 -8.03 -26.62 12.84
C ALA A 139 -8.43 -25.76 11.62
N ASP A 140 -9.56 -26.09 10.98
CA ASP A 140 -10.04 -25.39 9.78
C ASP A 140 -10.22 -23.87 10.01
N GLU A 141 -10.58 -23.46 11.22
CA GLU A 141 -10.72 -22.06 11.62
C GLU A 141 -9.39 -21.30 11.53
N ILE A 142 -8.29 -21.93 11.91
CA ILE A 142 -6.95 -21.35 11.85
C ILE A 142 -6.54 -21.13 10.39
N LEU A 143 -6.81 -22.11 9.52
CA LEU A 143 -6.55 -21.99 8.08
C LEU A 143 -7.40 -20.89 7.42
N ARG A 144 -8.65 -20.71 7.85
CA ARG A 144 -9.50 -19.60 7.41
C ARG A 144 -8.94 -18.24 7.81
N LEU A 145 -8.45 -18.09 9.04
CA LEU A 145 -7.83 -16.85 9.51
C LEU A 145 -6.62 -16.46 8.66
N ILE A 146 -5.71 -17.42 8.43
CA ILE A 146 -4.50 -17.19 7.63
C ILE A 146 -4.88 -16.85 6.19
N ALA A 147 -5.83 -17.58 5.59
CA ALA A 147 -6.29 -17.30 4.24
C ALA A 147 -6.98 -15.91 4.13
N ALA A 148 -7.78 -15.54 5.12
CA ALA A 148 -8.46 -14.24 5.16
C ALA A 148 -7.51 -13.06 5.47
N GLY A 149 -6.38 -13.31 6.13
CA GLY A 149 -5.50 -12.24 6.63
C GLY A 149 -6.13 -11.44 7.77
N THR A 150 -6.95 -12.10 8.59
CA THR A 150 -7.66 -11.48 9.73
C THR A 150 -7.08 -11.95 11.06
N ARG A 151 -7.23 -11.13 12.10
CA ARG A 151 -6.81 -11.48 13.45
C ARG A 151 -7.75 -12.50 14.09
N ASN A 152 -9.04 -12.36 13.83
CA ASN A 152 -10.09 -13.28 14.27
C ASN A 152 -11.15 -13.43 13.14
N LEU A 153 -12.13 -14.32 13.35
CA LEU A 153 -13.15 -14.62 12.33
C LEU A 153 -14.30 -13.59 12.29
N GLU A 154 -14.33 -12.65 13.23
CA GLU A 154 -15.35 -11.59 13.29
C GLU A 154 -14.94 -10.37 12.45
N GLU A 155 -13.63 -10.15 12.29
CA GLU A 155 -13.09 -9.12 11.42
C GLU A 155 -13.53 -9.34 9.97
N LYS A 156 -14.06 -8.28 9.33
CA LYS A 156 -14.48 -8.34 7.93
C LYS A 156 -13.27 -8.65 7.03
N PRO A 157 -13.30 -9.75 6.25
CA PRO A 157 -12.22 -10.06 5.33
C PRO A 157 -12.17 -9.03 4.18
N GLY A 158 -11.01 -8.93 3.53
CA GLY A 158 -10.85 -8.15 2.31
C GLY A 158 -11.58 -8.76 1.12
N ALA A 159 -11.26 -8.30 -0.09
CA ALA A 159 -11.81 -8.85 -1.31
C ALA A 159 -11.22 -10.23 -1.64
N TYR A 160 -12.06 -11.14 -2.13
CA TYR A 160 -11.66 -12.50 -2.48
C TYR A 160 -10.87 -12.54 -3.79
N ILE A 161 -9.62 -13.01 -3.72
CA ILE A 161 -8.66 -12.99 -4.85
C ILE A 161 -8.23 -14.38 -5.33
N GLY A 162 -8.51 -15.43 -4.56
CA GLY A 162 -8.04 -16.78 -4.87
C GLY A 162 -8.22 -17.74 -3.72
N HIS A 163 -7.55 -18.88 -3.79
CA HIS A 163 -7.63 -19.92 -2.78
C HIS A 163 -6.27 -20.27 -2.20
N LEU A 164 -6.22 -20.64 -0.93
CA LEU A 164 -5.00 -21.15 -0.31
C LEU A 164 -4.52 -22.38 -1.10
N ALA A 165 -3.25 -22.42 -1.46
CA ALA A 165 -2.69 -23.47 -2.31
C ALA A 165 -1.33 -23.96 -1.79
N ILE A 166 -1.04 -25.23 -2.01
CA ILE A 166 0.27 -25.84 -1.77
C ILE A 166 0.62 -26.63 -3.03
N GLY A 167 1.64 -26.18 -3.77
CA GLY A 167 1.91 -26.73 -5.09
C GLY A 167 0.68 -26.67 -6.00
N ASP A 168 0.37 -27.78 -6.66
CA ASP A 168 -0.78 -27.94 -7.55
C ASP A 168 -2.11 -28.17 -6.81
N ILE A 169 -2.06 -28.29 -5.48
CA ILE A 169 -3.22 -28.58 -4.65
C ILE A 169 -3.82 -27.28 -4.13
N VAL A 170 -5.07 -27.00 -4.49
CA VAL A 170 -5.89 -26.03 -3.76
C VAL A 170 -6.18 -26.62 -2.38
N PHE A 171 -5.59 -26.01 -1.36
CA PHE A 171 -5.45 -26.59 -0.03
C PHE A 171 -6.77 -26.53 0.75
N ASP A 172 -7.23 -27.69 1.22
CA ASP A 172 -8.42 -27.87 2.07
C ASP A 172 -8.06 -28.35 3.50
N GLY A 173 -6.77 -28.50 3.79
CA GLY A 173 -6.27 -29.08 5.04
C GLY A 173 -6.13 -30.61 5.04
N ARG A 174 -6.34 -31.29 3.90
CA ARG A 174 -6.04 -32.70 3.57
C ARG A 174 -5.57 -32.80 2.10
N SER A 175 -5.23 -34.00 1.60
CA SER A 175 -4.68 -34.20 0.25
C SER A 175 -5.72 -34.60 -0.80
N GLN A 176 -6.98 -34.14 -0.73
CA GLN A 176 -8.01 -34.48 -1.73
C GLN A 176 -8.43 -33.30 -2.61
N TRP A 177 -8.44 -33.54 -3.93
CA TRP A 177 -8.85 -32.62 -5.00
C TRP A 177 -10.36 -32.27 -5.03
N ALA A 178 -11.11 -32.34 -3.93
CA ALA A 178 -12.56 -32.13 -3.99
C ALA A 178 -13.18 -31.47 -2.74
N LYS A 179 -13.68 -30.24 -2.97
CA LYS A 179 -14.84 -29.55 -2.33
C LYS A 179 -14.67 -28.60 -1.14
N ARG A 180 -13.48 -28.29 -0.59
CA ARG A 180 -13.34 -27.20 0.41
C ARG A 180 -12.04 -26.39 0.29
N ALA A 181 -11.99 -25.45 -0.65
CA ALA A 181 -10.87 -24.52 -0.72
C ALA A 181 -11.01 -23.39 0.32
N TYR A 182 -9.92 -23.01 1.01
CA TYR A 182 -9.94 -21.82 1.88
C TYR A 182 -9.80 -20.55 1.05
N PRO A 183 -10.80 -19.65 1.08
CA PRO A 183 -10.77 -18.42 0.29
C PRO A 183 -9.72 -17.45 0.84
N VAL A 184 -8.81 -17.02 -0.04
CA VAL A 184 -7.80 -16.01 0.25
C VAL A 184 -8.35 -14.63 -0.10
N HIS A 185 -8.18 -13.70 0.84
CA HIS A 185 -8.70 -12.34 0.73
C HIS A 185 -7.59 -11.31 0.79
N PHE A 186 -7.79 -10.17 0.12
CA PHE A 186 -6.86 -9.05 0.10
C PHE A 186 -7.58 -7.72 0.38
N ARG A 187 -7.03 -6.92 1.28
CA ARG A 187 -7.59 -5.61 1.66
C ARG A 187 -7.25 -4.55 0.62
N MET A 188 -8.25 -4.17 -0.18
CA MET A 188 -8.08 -3.25 -1.32
C MET A 188 -7.67 -1.83 -0.89
N GLU A 189 -7.98 -1.44 0.34
CA GLU A 189 -7.52 -0.19 0.97
C GLU A 189 -5.98 -0.13 1.05
N SER A 190 -5.31 -1.28 0.96
CA SER A 190 -3.85 -1.39 0.95
C SER A 190 -3.22 -1.05 -0.40
N LEU A 191 -4.02 -0.72 -1.43
CA LEU A 191 -3.53 -0.23 -2.73
C LEU A 191 -3.53 1.31 -2.81
N VAL A 192 -4.48 1.97 -2.14
CA VAL A 192 -4.64 3.43 -2.24
C VAL A 192 -3.52 4.14 -1.48
N GLY A 193 -2.73 4.96 -2.19
CA GLY A 193 -1.57 5.66 -1.60
C GLY A 193 -0.44 4.73 -1.14
N ARG A 194 -0.40 3.50 -1.66
CA ARG A 194 0.53 2.44 -1.28
C ARG A 194 1.20 1.84 -2.51
N ARG A 195 2.28 1.11 -2.28
CA ARG A 195 3.08 0.50 -3.35
C ARG A 195 2.89 -1.01 -3.34
N SER A 196 2.56 -1.56 -4.48
CA SER A 196 2.45 -2.99 -4.69
C SER A 196 3.41 -3.43 -5.78
N ALA A 197 4.03 -4.57 -5.60
CA ALA A 197 4.83 -5.23 -6.62
C ALA A 197 4.14 -6.53 -7.07
N VAL A 198 4.04 -6.71 -8.38
CA VAL A 198 3.61 -7.95 -9.02
C VAL A 198 4.77 -8.48 -9.86
N PHE A 199 5.34 -9.60 -9.44
CA PHE A 199 6.48 -10.21 -10.11
C PHE A 199 6.11 -11.57 -10.70
N ALA A 200 6.33 -11.75 -12.00
CA ALA A 200 6.20 -13.07 -12.62
C ALA A 200 6.88 -13.17 -13.98
N ARG A 201 7.26 -14.40 -14.35
CA ARG A 201 7.58 -14.73 -15.74
C ARG A 201 6.36 -14.59 -16.67
N ALA A 202 6.59 -14.40 -17.96
CA ALA A 202 5.56 -14.50 -19.00
C ALA A 202 4.75 -15.81 -18.87
N GLY A 203 3.43 -15.72 -19.08
CA GLY A 203 2.51 -16.87 -19.01
C GLY A 203 2.17 -17.39 -17.60
N MET A 204 2.67 -16.76 -16.53
CA MET A 204 2.39 -17.21 -15.15
C MET A 204 1.16 -16.56 -14.51
N GLY A 205 0.51 -15.61 -15.19
CA GLY A 205 -0.75 -14.99 -14.76
C GLY A 205 -0.67 -13.55 -14.24
N LYS A 206 0.31 -12.74 -14.68
CA LYS A 206 0.44 -11.31 -14.29
C LYS A 206 -0.79 -10.49 -14.68
N SER A 207 -1.08 -10.44 -15.99
CA SER A 207 -2.20 -9.69 -16.56
C SER A 207 -3.53 -10.21 -16.00
N ASN A 208 -3.67 -11.54 -15.88
CA ASN A 208 -4.81 -12.17 -15.21
C ASN A 208 -5.02 -11.62 -13.79
N PHE A 209 -3.99 -11.64 -12.95
CA PHE A 209 -4.09 -11.17 -11.58
C PHE A 209 -4.38 -9.67 -11.49
N ALA A 210 -3.73 -8.84 -12.31
CA ALA A 210 -3.99 -7.41 -12.33
C ALA A 210 -5.44 -7.08 -12.73
N LYS A 211 -6.01 -7.80 -13.71
CA LYS A 211 -7.42 -7.69 -14.09
C LYS A 211 -8.38 -8.12 -12.97
N VAL A 212 -8.07 -9.21 -12.26
CA VAL A 212 -8.82 -9.64 -11.06
C VAL A 212 -8.77 -8.56 -9.98
N LEU A 213 -7.58 -8.07 -9.66
CA LEU A 213 -7.36 -7.07 -8.61
C LEU A 213 -8.12 -5.76 -8.91
N LEU A 214 -8.06 -5.28 -10.15
CA LEU A 214 -8.81 -4.11 -10.61
C LEU A 214 -10.32 -4.31 -10.48
N THR A 215 -10.83 -5.46 -10.92
CA THR A 215 -12.25 -5.76 -10.83
C THR A 215 -12.72 -5.74 -9.38
N ARG A 216 -11.98 -6.42 -8.49
CA ARG A 216 -12.29 -6.46 -7.05
C ARG A 216 -12.16 -5.10 -6.36
N LEU A 217 -11.23 -4.24 -6.79
CA LEU A 217 -11.09 -2.88 -6.27
C LEU A 217 -12.35 -2.03 -6.56
N TYR A 218 -12.93 -2.18 -7.76
CA TYR A 218 -14.08 -1.38 -8.19
C TYR A 218 -15.45 -1.96 -7.79
N GLU A 219 -15.48 -3.22 -7.36
CA GLU A 219 -16.61 -3.82 -6.63
C GLU A 219 -16.76 -3.22 -5.21
N ASP A 220 -15.67 -2.74 -4.61
CA ASP A 220 -15.70 -2.10 -3.30
C ASP A 220 -16.09 -0.62 -3.41
N SER A 221 -17.38 -0.34 -3.25
CA SER A 221 -17.92 1.02 -3.30
C SER A 221 -17.41 1.98 -2.22
N SER A 222 -16.75 1.47 -1.17
CA SER A 222 -16.17 2.31 -0.11
C SER A 222 -14.86 2.99 -0.54
N LEU A 223 -14.23 2.47 -1.60
CA LEU A 223 -12.99 3.00 -2.15
C LEU A 223 -13.27 3.89 -3.36
N SER A 224 -12.89 5.17 -3.24
CA SER A 224 -13.00 6.15 -4.32
C SER A 224 -11.61 6.57 -4.77
N ALA A 225 -10.94 5.74 -5.58
CA ALA A 225 -9.68 6.07 -6.23
C ALA A 225 -9.78 5.80 -7.73
N GLY A 226 -9.36 6.77 -8.55
CA GLY A 226 -9.19 6.56 -9.98
C GLY A 226 -8.04 5.58 -10.24
N THR A 227 -8.05 4.93 -11.40
CA THR A 227 -6.94 4.06 -11.80
C THR A 227 -6.47 4.40 -13.20
N ILE A 228 -5.16 4.52 -13.37
CA ILE A 228 -4.53 4.66 -14.67
C ILE A 228 -3.66 3.44 -14.94
N VAL A 229 -3.89 2.78 -16.06
CA VAL A 229 -3.12 1.63 -16.53
C VAL A 229 -2.31 2.06 -17.74
N ILE A 230 -0.99 1.90 -17.68
CA ILE A 230 -0.11 2.07 -18.84
C ILE A 230 0.14 0.68 -19.40
N ASP A 231 -0.42 0.41 -20.58
CA ASP A 231 -0.50 -0.92 -21.17
C ASP A 231 0.32 -1.00 -22.47
N PRO A 232 1.60 -1.40 -22.39
CA PRO A 232 2.49 -1.51 -23.56
C PRO A 232 2.18 -2.74 -24.43
N GLU A 233 1.48 -3.74 -23.91
CA GLU A 233 1.11 -4.94 -24.68
C GLU A 233 -0.35 -4.87 -25.19
N GLY A 234 -1.17 -4.01 -24.58
CA GLY A 234 -2.57 -3.79 -24.93
C GLY A 234 -3.46 -4.99 -24.60
N GLU A 235 -3.18 -5.66 -23.46
CA GLU A 235 -3.87 -6.87 -22.99
C GLU A 235 -4.99 -6.60 -21.97
N TYR A 236 -5.09 -5.37 -21.45
CA TYR A 236 -5.98 -5.08 -20.31
C TYR A 236 -7.40 -4.74 -20.73
N ALA A 237 -7.56 -3.89 -21.74
CA ALA A 237 -8.86 -3.31 -22.07
C ALA A 237 -9.77 -4.32 -22.78
N MET A 238 -9.29 -4.91 -23.88
CA MET A 238 -10.08 -5.71 -24.80
C MET A 238 -9.76 -7.20 -24.66
N ALA A 239 -10.70 -8.08 -25.01
CA ALA A 239 -10.43 -9.51 -25.08
C ALA A 239 -9.33 -9.82 -26.09
N ASN A 240 -8.51 -10.83 -25.76
CA ASN A 240 -7.59 -11.45 -26.71
C ASN A 240 -8.07 -12.88 -27.05
N ALA A 241 -7.29 -13.65 -27.81
CA ALA A 241 -7.68 -14.98 -28.27
C ALA A 241 -7.92 -16.00 -27.13
N SER A 242 -7.31 -15.79 -25.96
CA SER A 242 -7.31 -16.75 -24.84
C SER A 242 -8.05 -16.25 -23.61
N GLU A 243 -8.23 -14.94 -23.43
CA GLU A 243 -8.74 -14.33 -22.21
C GLU A 243 -9.61 -13.10 -22.49
N PRO A 244 -10.62 -12.84 -21.64
CA PRO A 244 -11.36 -11.58 -21.68
C PRO A 244 -10.54 -10.39 -21.17
N GLY A 245 -10.97 -9.19 -21.55
CA GLY A 245 -10.46 -7.91 -21.08
C GLY A 245 -11.38 -7.27 -20.02
N LEU A 246 -10.94 -6.15 -19.45
CA LEU A 246 -11.70 -5.41 -18.43
C LEU A 246 -13.02 -4.86 -18.95
N LEU A 247 -13.10 -4.54 -20.25
CA LEU A 247 -14.34 -4.08 -20.88
C LEU A 247 -15.40 -5.19 -20.98
N ASP A 248 -15.02 -6.46 -20.86
CA ASP A 248 -15.99 -7.56 -20.82
C ASP A 248 -16.66 -7.72 -19.45
N VAL A 249 -16.22 -6.96 -18.43
CA VAL A 249 -16.85 -6.90 -17.10
C VAL A 249 -17.98 -5.86 -17.13
N PRO A 250 -19.26 -6.26 -17.07
CA PRO A 250 -20.38 -5.33 -17.26
C PRO A 250 -20.40 -4.17 -16.24
N ALA A 251 -19.98 -4.43 -15.00
CA ALA A 251 -19.94 -3.41 -13.94
C ALA A 251 -18.86 -2.33 -14.17
N LEU A 252 -17.86 -2.58 -15.02
CA LEU A 252 -16.76 -1.66 -15.28
C LEU A 252 -16.91 -0.87 -16.58
N GLY A 253 -17.70 -1.35 -17.55
CA GLY A 253 -17.84 -0.73 -18.88
C GLY A 253 -18.06 0.79 -18.82
N GLY A 254 -19.07 1.27 -18.09
CA GLY A 254 -19.34 2.71 -17.98
C GLY A 254 -18.26 3.55 -17.28
N ARG A 255 -17.28 2.91 -16.61
CA ARG A 255 -16.22 3.55 -15.83
C ARG A 255 -14.88 3.60 -16.56
N ILE A 256 -14.70 2.83 -17.65
CA ILE A 256 -13.45 2.74 -18.40
C ILE A 256 -13.41 3.76 -19.55
N ALA A 257 -12.31 4.51 -19.62
CA ALA A 257 -11.91 5.29 -20.79
C ALA A 257 -10.63 4.68 -21.38
N LEU A 258 -10.74 4.20 -22.62
CA LEU A 258 -9.64 3.61 -23.37
C LEU A 258 -9.04 4.66 -24.32
N PHE A 259 -7.75 4.91 -24.19
CA PHE A 259 -6.96 5.63 -25.19
C PHE A 259 -6.13 4.62 -25.97
N THR A 260 -6.26 4.61 -27.29
CA THR A 260 -5.58 3.64 -28.16
C THR A 260 -5.41 4.19 -29.57
N ASP A 261 -4.28 3.87 -30.20
CA ASP A 261 -4.03 4.15 -31.63
C ASP A 261 -4.39 2.94 -32.53
N ARG A 262 -4.94 1.86 -31.96
CA ARG A 262 -5.42 0.69 -32.72
C ARG A 262 -6.62 1.08 -33.59
N VAL A 263 -6.69 0.50 -34.79
CA VAL A 263 -7.75 0.80 -35.78
C VAL A 263 -8.78 -0.32 -35.91
N ASP A 264 -8.40 -1.53 -35.51
CA ASP A 264 -9.15 -2.78 -35.60
C ASP A 264 -9.90 -3.10 -34.29
N ILE A 265 -10.66 -2.12 -33.80
CA ILE A 265 -11.42 -2.25 -32.55
C ILE A 265 -12.83 -2.76 -32.86
N ASP A 266 -13.21 -3.87 -32.23
CA ASP A 266 -14.55 -4.42 -32.28
C ASP A 266 -15.60 -3.36 -31.88
N SER A 267 -16.68 -3.29 -32.65
CA SER A 267 -17.83 -2.42 -32.43
C SER A 267 -18.33 -2.37 -30.98
N ARG A 268 -18.25 -3.48 -30.24
CA ARG A 268 -18.69 -3.57 -28.84
C ARG A 268 -17.85 -2.74 -27.85
N TYR A 269 -16.62 -2.37 -28.22
CA TYR A 269 -15.73 -1.57 -27.37
C TYR A 269 -15.66 -0.10 -27.77
N GLN A 270 -16.26 0.27 -28.90
CA GLN A 270 -16.14 1.62 -29.46
C GLN A 270 -16.69 2.72 -28.54
N GLU A 271 -17.71 2.42 -27.74
CA GLU A 271 -18.28 3.38 -26.76
C GLU A 271 -17.31 3.75 -25.63
N ASN A 272 -16.29 2.92 -25.38
CA ASN A 272 -15.27 3.14 -24.37
C ASN A 272 -14.02 3.84 -24.89
N VAL A 273 -13.86 3.95 -26.22
CA VAL A 273 -12.71 4.60 -26.84
C VAL A 273 -12.84 6.10 -26.68
N ALA A 274 -12.00 6.68 -25.83
CA ALA A 274 -11.95 8.11 -25.55
C ALA A 274 -11.13 8.89 -26.61
N GLY A 275 -10.20 8.23 -27.31
CA GLY A 275 -9.41 8.81 -28.38
C GLY A 275 -8.03 8.18 -28.55
N PRO A 276 -7.19 8.75 -29.43
CA PRO A 276 -5.81 8.29 -29.62
C PRO A 276 -4.90 8.64 -28.44
N CYS A 277 -3.76 7.95 -28.34
CA CYS A 277 -2.68 8.24 -27.39
C CYS A 277 -1.84 9.44 -27.88
N ARG A 278 -2.51 10.59 -28.05
CA ARG A 278 -1.94 11.85 -28.55
C ARG A 278 -2.38 13.00 -27.67
N VAL A 279 -1.49 13.95 -27.47
CA VAL A 279 -1.65 15.06 -26.53
C VAL A 279 -1.60 16.40 -27.25
N ASP A 280 -2.18 17.44 -26.67
CA ASP A 280 -2.16 18.75 -27.28
C ASP A 280 -0.97 19.58 -26.74
N PHE A 281 0.14 19.59 -27.47
CA PHE A 281 1.37 20.34 -27.13
C PHE A 281 1.09 21.83 -26.92
N GLU A 282 0.09 22.41 -27.59
CA GLU A 282 -0.27 23.82 -27.39
C GLU A 282 -0.76 24.13 -25.98
N GLN A 283 -1.36 23.13 -25.32
CA GLN A 283 -1.89 23.26 -23.97
C GLN A 283 -0.79 23.06 -22.91
N LEU A 284 0.40 22.64 -23.32
CA LEU A 284 1.47 22.21 -22.41
C LEU A 284 2.46 23.34 -22.19
N SER A 285 3.14 23.29 -21.05
CA SER A 285 4.27 24.16 -20.79
C SER A 285 5.43 23.79 -21.73
N PRO A 286 6.09 24.77 -22.38
CA PRO A 286 7.30 24.53 -23.15
C PRO A 286 8.38 23.81 -22.31
N ARG A 287 8.42 24.09 -21.00
CA ARG A 287 9.36 23.46 -20.07
C ARG A 287 9.12 21.96 -19.94
N ASP A 288 7.86 21.56 -19.86
CA ASP A 288 7.49 20.15 -19.73
C ASP A 288 7.72 19.41 -21.04
N VAL A 289 7.41 20.03 -22.19
CA VAL A 289 7.69 19.44 -23.50
C VAL A 289 9.19 19.29 -23.73
N VAL A 290 10.01 20.26 -23.34
CA VAL A 290 11.48 20.13 -23.42
C VAL A 290 11.99 19.04 -22.46
N ALA A 291 11.52 19.00 -21.22
CA ALA A 291 11.99 18.03 -20.23
C ALA A 291 11.66 16.58 -20.60
N ASN A 292 10.52 16.35 -21.27
CA ASN A 292 10.05 15.00 -21.57
C ASN A 292 10.28 14.60 -23.04
N ALA A 293 10.10 15.49 -24.02
CA ALA A 293 10.12 15.12 -25.44
C ALA A 293 11.43 15.44 -26.18
N VAL A 294 12.32 16.25 -25.59
CA VAL A 294 13.65 16.54 -26.16
C VAL A 294 14.69 15.60 -25.54
N PRO A 295 15.59 14.97 -26.33
CA PRO A 295 16.63 14.08 -25.81
C PRO A 295 17.48 14.74 -24.72
N ALA A 296 17.79 13.99 -23.66
CA ALA A 296 18.42 14.50 -22.43
C ALA A 296 19.71 15.26 -22.70
N GLU A 297 20.55 14.77 -23.60
CA GLU A 297 21.82 15.39 -24.01
C GLU A 297 21.65 16.73 -24.74
N LYS A 298 20.45 17.04 -25.21
CA LYS A 298 20.11 18.30 -25.88
C LYS A 298 19.29 19.25 -25.01
N GLN A 299 18.86 18.83 -23.82
CA GLN A 299 18.01 19.63 -22.95
C GLN A 299 18.73 20.87 -22.40
N GLU A 300 20.06 20.89 -22.33
CA GLU A 300 20.84 22.05 -21.84
C GLU A 300 21.36 22.96 -22.97
N THR A 301 20.93 22.71 -24.21
CA THR A 301 21.37 23.51 -25.35
C THR A 301 20.66 24.87 -25.43
N VAL A 302 21.23 25.78 -26.22
CA VAL A 302 20.68 27.14 -26.44
C VAL A 302 19.26 27.09 -26.98
N PHE A 303 18.94 26.14 -27.89
CA PHE A 303 17.58 26.03 -28.42
C PHE A 303 16.60 25.59 -27.33
N ALA A 304 16.96 24.60 -26.51
CA ALA A 304 16.11 24.10 -25.43
C ALA A 304 15.81 25.19 -24.39
N ASN A 305 16.82 25.97 -24.01
CA ASN A 305 16.65 27.11 -23.11
C ASN A 305 15.78 28.22 -23.71
N THR A 306 15.89 28.44 -25.02
CA THR A 306 15.03 29.39 -25.75
C THR A 306 13.57 28.94 -25.67
N LEU A 307 13.29 27.65 -25.91
CA LEU A 307 11.95 27.09 -25.82
C LEU A 307 11.35 27.25 -24.42
N ARG A 308 12.12 26.96 -23.36
CA ARG A 308 11.66 27.10 -21.95
C ARG A 308 11.27 28.52 -21.56
N GLY A 309 11.80 29.52 -22.25
CA GLY A 309 11.54 30.94 -22.03
C GLY A 309 10.33 31.49 -22.80
N LEU A 310 9.74 30.70 -23.70
CA LEU A 310 8.60 31.15 -24.50
C LEU A 310 7.34 31.34 -23.64
N ASP A 311 6.61 32.42 -23.91
CA ASP A 311 5.26 32.57 -23.38
C ASP A 311 4.28 31.61 -24.08
N ARG A 312 3.10 31.44 -23.48
CA ARG A 312 2.07 30.51 -23.98
C ARG A 312 1.59 30.83 -25.41
N GLY A 313 1.52 32.11 -25.76
CA GLY A 313 1.07 32.54 -27.08
C GLY A 313 2.11 32.26 -28.17
N ALA A 314 3.38 32.57 -27.90
CA ALA A 314 4.50 32.25 -28.78
C ALA A 314 4.65 30.73 -28.95
N TRP A 315 4.53 29.97 -27.85
CA TRP A 315 4.56 28.52 -27.89
C TRP A 315 3.46 27.90 -28.75
N SER A 316 2.19 28.27 -28.55
CA SER A 316 1.08 27.77 -29.37
C SER A 316 1.27 28.11 -30.85
N ARG A 317 1.72 29.33 -31.18
CA ARG A 317 2.06 29.69 -32.57
C ARG A 317 3.19 28.84 -33.16
N LEU A 318 4.23 28.56 -32.37
CA LEU A 318 5.34 27.71 -32.79
C LEU A 318 4.87 26.28 -33.07
N VAL A 319 4.12 25.68 -32.14
CA VAL A 319 3.58 24.32 -32.30
C VAL A 319 2.71 24.22 -33.56
N LYS A 320 1.80 25.19 -33.80
CA LYS A 320 0.99 25.24 -35.02
C LYS A 320 1.80 25.35 -36.29
N LEU A 321 2.84 26.20 -36.27
CA LEU A 321 3.75 26.35 -37.42
C LEU A 321 4.43 25.01 -37.72
N LEU A 322 4.98 24.35 -36.70
CA LEU A 322 5.71 23.09 -36.85
C LEU A 322 4.78 21.91 -37.20
N GLU A 323 3.53 21.89 -36.71
CA GLU A 323 2.53 20.90 -37.10
C GLU A 323 2.17 21.02 -38.59
N ARG A 324 1.95 22.26 -39.05
CA ARG A 324 1.58 22.57 -40.45
C ARG A 324 2.72 22.33 -41.43
N ASP A 325 3.87 22.95 -41.17
CA ASP A 325 4.98 23.04 -42.14
C ASP A 325 6.04 21.95 -41.92
N LYS A 326 6.05 21.29 -40.75
CA LYS A 326 6.97 20.20 -40.42
C LYS A 326 8.42 20.65 -40.65
N TYR A 327 9.23 19.81 -41.31
CA TYR A 327 10.61 20.13 -41.68
C TYR A 327 10.76 21.26 -42.71
N ARG A 328 9.67 21.73 -43.33
CA ARG A 328 9.69 22.85 -44.29
C ARG A 328 9.53 24.21 -43.61
N SER A 329 9.41 24.24 -42.28
CA SER A 329 9.30 25.47 -41.50
C SER A 329 10.52 26.37 -41.74
N SER A 330 10.28 27.59 -42.25
CA SER A 330 11.35 28.55 -42.53
C SER A 330 12.03 29.01 -41.23
N PRO A 331 13.38 29.05 -41.17
CA PRO A 331 14.09 29.62 -40.02
C PRO A 331 13.65 31.05 -39.68
N ALA A 332 13.28 31.85 -40.68
CA ALA A 332 12.81 33.21 -40.47
C ALA A 332 11.46 33.27 -39.74
N ASP A 333 10.54 32.35 -40.05
CA ASP A 333 9.22 32.28 -39.40
C ASP A 333 9.35 31.80 -37.95
N VAL A 334 10.24 30.84 -37.70
CA VAL A 334 10.57 30.37 -36.35
C VAL A 334 11.22 31.50 -35.55
N ALA A 335 12.21 32.21 -36.11
CA ALA A 335 12.91 33.33 -35.48
C ALA A 335 11.94 34.44 -35.05
N ASN A 336 10.98 34.77 -35.91
CA ASN A 336 9.94 35.77 -35.63
C ASN A 336 9.07 35.37 -34.43
N ILE A 337 8.70 34.09 -34.31
CA ILE A 337 7.87 33.61 -33.21
C ILE A 337 8.64 33.58 -31.88
N ILE A 338 9.90 33.16 -31.89
CA ILE A 338 10.73 33.10 -30.67
C ILE A 338 11.26 34.46 -30.21
N GLY A 339 10.90 35.55 -30.90
CA GLY A 339 11.22 36.92 -30.50
C GLY A 339 12.70 37.30 -30.66
N ARG A 340 13.46 36.55 -31.48
CA ARG A 340 14.84 36.88 -31.82
C ARG A 340 14.87 37.75 -33.07
N ARG A 341 15.42 38.96 -32.95
CA ARG A 341 15.57 39.89 -34.08
C ARG A 341 16.86 39.56 -34.82
N ILE A 342 16.73 39.01 -36.02
CA ILE A 342 17.85 38.77 -36.93
C ILE A 342 18.53 40.09 -37.28
N GLN A 343 19.63 40.43 -36.59
CA GLN A 343 20.57 41.42 -37.08
C GLN A 343 21.39 40.77 -38.19
N LYS A 344 21.68 41.51 -39.27
CA LYS A 344 22.37 40.98 -40.47
C LYS A 344 23.72 40.32 -40.18
N SER A 345 24.35 40.56 -39.03
CA SER A 345 25.62 39.98 -38.61
C SER A 345 25.53 38.59 -37.95
N ASP A 346 24.36 38.18 -37.44
CA ASP A 346 24.18 36.93 -36.66
C ASP A 346 23.26 35.90 -37.34
N LYS A 347 22.89 36.14 -38.61
CA LYS A 347 21.90 35.33 -39.34
C LYS A 347 22.24 33.84 -39.37
N ASP A 348 23.51 33.49 -39.60
CA ASP A 348 23.94 32.09 -39.69
C ASP A 348 23.79 31.35 -38.34
N VAL A 349 24.01 32.04 -37.22
CA VAL A 349 23.85 31.47 -35.88
C VAL A 349 22.38 31.26 -35.54
N GLU A 350 21.52 32.21 -35.90
CA GLU A 350 20.08 32.11 -35.65
C GLU A 350 19.42 31.06 -36.53
N ASP A 351 19.82 30.93 -37.79
CA ASP A 351 19.34 29.89 -38.69
C ASP A 351 19.72 28.49 -38.15
N VAL A 352 20.91 28.33 -37.56
CA VAL A 352 21.32 27.09 -36.88
C VAL A 352 20.44 26.78 -35.66
N ILE A 353 20.13 27.78 -34.82
CA ILE A 353 19.26 27.58 -33.65
C ILE A 353 17.83 27.24 -34.08
N CYS A 354 17.28 27.95 -35.06
CA CYS A 354 15.94 27.69 -35.59
C CYS A 354 15.86 26.31 -36.25
N GLY A 355 16.88 25.94 -37.03
CA GLY A 355 17.01 24.59 -37.59
C GLY A 355 17.08 23.52 -36.50
N ALA A 356 17.79 23.78 -35.40
CA ALA A 356 17.82 22.88 -34.24
C ALA A 356 16.45 22.74 -33.57
N ILE A 357 15.67 23.83 -33.44
CA ILE A 357 14.29 23.76 -32.92
C ILE A 357 13.44 22.85 -33.80
N VAL A 358 13.43 23.08 -35.12
CA VAL A 358 12.65 22.29 -36.08
C VAL A 358 13.05 20.80 -35.99
N ASN A 359 14.35 20.50 -36.05
CA ASN A 359 14.86 19.14 -36.07
C ASN A 359 14.59 18.35 -34.78
N ASN A 360 14.44 19.02 -33.63
CA ASN A 360 14.20 18.35 -32.35
C ASN A 360 12.73 18.41 -31.89
N LEU A 361 11.91 19.36 -32.34
CA LEU A 361 10.49 19.46 -31.98
C LEU A 361 9.54 18.84 -33.00
N VAL A 362 9.84 18.88 -34.31
CA VAL A 362 8.98 18.25 -35.32
C VAL A 362 8.82 16.74 -35.08
N PRO A 363 9.87 15.96 -34.76
CA PRO A 363 9.70 14.53 -34.51
C PRO A 363 8.70 14.19 -33.39
N PRO A 364 8.80 14.74 -32.15
CA PRO A 364 7.80 14.48 -31.13
C PRO A 364 6.43 15.08 -31.46
N ILE A 365 6.34 16.22 -32.16
CA ILE A 365 5.05 16.75 -32.64
C ILE A 365 4.36 15.72 -33.55
N LEU A 366 5.05 15.15 -34.53
CA LEU A 366 4.43 14.17 -35.43
C LEU A 366 4.00 12.87 -34.73
N ARG A 367 4.70 12.48 -33.66
CA ARG A 367 4.50 11.21 -32.97
C ARG A 367 3.57 11.30 -31.76
N LEU A 368 3.50 12.44 -31.08
CA LEU A 368 2.78 12.59 -29.81
C LEU A 368 1.75 13.71 -29.82
N HIS A 369 1.81 14.67 -30.75
CA HIS A 369 0.90 15.80 -30.77
C HIS A 369 -0.36 15.55 -31.61
N LYS A 370 -1.51 16.02 -31.12
CA LYS A 370 -2.72 16.27 -31.91
C LYS A 370 -3.41 17.53 -31.40
N SER A 371 -3.55 18.53 -32.27
CA SER A 371 -4.30 19.75 -31.99
C SER A 371 -5.72 19.46 -31.51
N GLY A 372 -6.11 20.05 -30.37
CA GLY A 372 -7.44 19.87 -29.77
C GLY A 372 -7.67 18.53 -29.08
N SER A 373 -6.62 17.73 -28.85
CA SER A 373 -6.74 16.45 -28.13
C SER A 373 -7.44 16.62 -26.78
N GLN A 374 -8.42 15.75 -26.51
CA GLN A 374 -9.15 15.70 -25.25
C GLN A 374 -8.53 14.73 -24.24
N MET A 375 -7.38 14.13 -24.56
CA MET A 375 -6.78 13.07 -23.74
C MET A 375 -6.60 13.48 -22.28
N VAL A 376 -5.84 14.55 -22.00
CA VAL A 376 -5.59 14.98 -20.62
C VAL A 376 -6.84 15.47 -19.89
N PRO A 377 -7.68 16.35 -20.47
CA PRO A 377 -8.94 16.73 -19.83
C PRO A 377 -9.83 15.53 -19.45
N GLU A 378 -9.94 14.55 -20.35
CA GLU A 378 -10.74 13.35 -20.13
C GLU A 378 -10.12 12.42 -19.08
N ILE A 379 -8.79 12.25 -19.07
CA ILE A 379 -8.08 11.52 -18.01
C ILE A 379 -8.40 12.11 -16.64
N PHE A 380 -8.26 13.43 -16.49
CA PHE A 380 -8.56 14.11 -15.23
C PHE A 380 -10.04 13.99 -14.84
N ARG A 381 -10.95 14.11 -15.80
CA ARG A 381 -12.39 13.95 -15.55
C ARG A 381 -12.72 12.55 -15.07
N ARG A 382 -12.15 11.51 -15.70
CA ARG A 382 -12.39 10.10 -15.37
C ARG A 382 -11.77 9.72 -14.04
N LEU A 383 -10.49 10.01 -13.83
CA LEU A 383 -9.79 9.73 -12.57
C LEU A 383 -10.41 10.50 -11.40
N GLY A 384 -10.82 11.76 -11.62
CA GLY A 384 -11.52 12.58 -10.62
C GLY A 384 -12.89 12.04 -10.23
N ALA A 385 -13.54 11.31 -11.13
CA ALA A 385 -14.79 10.57 -10.86
C ALA A 385 -14.55 9.17 -10.27
N GLY A 386 -13.30 8.78 -10.00
CA GLY A 386 -12.96 7.43 -9.53
C GLY A 386 -13.13 6.36 -10.61
N GLY A 387 -12.95 6.71 -11.89
CA GLY A 387 -13.00 5.79 -13.02
C GLY A 387 -11.64 5.22 -13.41
N ILE A 388 -11.64 4.34 -14.42
CA ILE A 388 -10.47 3.66 -14.96
C ILE A 388 -10.07 4.34 -16.28
N VAL A 389 -8.78 4.67 -16.41
CA VAL A 389 -8.15 5.11 -17.65
C VAL A 389 -7.17 4.03 -18.08
N ILE A 390 -7.31 3.54 -19.30
CA ILE A 390 -6.36 2.59 -19.89
C ILE A 390 -5.66 3.32 -21.04
N LEU A 391 -4.33 3.43 -20.94
CA LEU A 391 -3.48 3.95 -21.99
C LEU A 391 -2.87 2.76 -22.73
N ASP A 392 -3.50 2.36 -23.83
CA ASP A 392 -2.94 1.37 -24.75
C ASP A 392 -1.84 2.06 -25.58
N VAL A 393 -0.60 1.86 -25.15
CA VAL A 393 0.61 2.42 -25.78
C VAL A 393 1.32 1.38 -26.64
N SER A 394 0.65 0.26 -26.97
CA SER A 394 1.24 -0.84 -27.75
C SER A 394 1.65 -0.47 -29.17
N MET A 395 1.08 0.61 -29.73
CA MET A 395 1.42 1.14 -31.05
C MET A 395 2.46 2.28 -31.00
N LEU A 396 2.99 2.62 -29.81
CA LEU A 396 4.04 3.61 -29.63
C LEU A 396 5.41 2.95 -29.46
N SER A 397 6.48 3.66 -29.80
CA SER A 397 7.82 3.24 -29.40
C SER A 397 7.95 3.29 -27.88
N SER A 398 8.81 2.44 -27.28
CA SER A 398 9.01 2.42 -25.83
C SER A 398 9.42 3.79 -25.28
N ALA A 399 10.23 4.54 -26.04
CA ALA A 399 10.62 5.91 -25.68
C ALA A 399 9.41 6.86 -25.67
N ASP A 400 8.59 6.87 -26.73
CA ASP A 400 7.41 7.75 -26.81
C ASP A 400 6.36 7.39 -25.74
N ALA A 401 6.16 6.10 -25.46
CA ALA A 401 5.28 5.61 -24.40
C ALA A 401 5.75 6.09 -23.02
N GLN A 402 7.06 6.05 -22.74
CA GLN A 402 7.65 6.58 -21.51
C GLN A 402 7.43 8.09 -21.39
N VAL A 403 7.68 8.85 -22.46
CA VAL A 403 7.49 10.31 -22.48
C VAL A 403 6.04 10.70 -22.18
N LEU A 404 5.10 10.05 -22.87
CA LEU A 404 3.67 10.27 -22.67
C LEU A 404 3.24 9.93 -21.23
N SER A 405 3.66 8.77 -20.73
CA SER A 405 3.34 8.28 -19.40
C SER A 405 3.92 9.16 -18.30
N ALA A 406 5.20 9.53 -18.41
CA ALA A 406 5.89 10.41 -17.47
C ALA A 406 5.18 11.75 -17.35
N TRP A 407 4.78 12.30 -18.49
CA TRP A 407 4.08 13.57 -18.53
C TRP A 407 2.71 13.51 -17.86
N ILE A 408 1.88 12.49 -18.18
CA ILE A 408 0.56 12.30 -17.56
C ILE A 408 0.66 12.09 -16.05
N LEU A 409 1.58 11.23 -15.59
CA LEU A 409 1.79 10.99 -14.16
C LEU A 409 2.26 12.25 -13.43
N ASN A 410 3.14 13.03 -14.04
CA ASN A 410 3.61 14.29 -13.46
C ASN A 410 2.47 15.32 -13.32
N GLU A 411 1.58 15.42 -14.31
CA GLU A 411 0.43 16.32 -14.23
C GLU A 411 -0.56 15.90 -13.13
N ILE A 412 -0.85 14.60 -13.02
CA ILE A 412 -1.67 14.05 -11.92
C ILE A 412 -1.01 14.32 -10.56
N PHE A 413 0.31 14.11 -10.47
CA PHE A 413 1.08 14.34 -9.26
C PHE A 413 1.02 15.81 -8.83
N ARG A 414 1.29 16.75 -9.76
CA ARG A 414 1.21 18.19 -9.52
C ARG A 414 -0.18 18.61 -9.05
N ASN A 415 -1.23 18.12 -9.70
CA ASN A 415 -2.61 18.38 -9.30
C ASN A 415 -2.85 17.98 -7.84
N ASN A 416 -2.51 16.75 -7.45
CA ASN A 416 -2.70 16.32 -6.07
C ASN A 416 -1.80 17.07 -5.09
N GLN A 417 -0.57 17.40 -5.46
CA GLN A 417 0.34 18.19 -4.64
C GLN A 417 -0.24 19.59 -4.35
N THR A 418 -0.74 20.29 -5.38
CA THR A 418 -1.40 21.59 -5.25
C THR A 418 -2.66 21.51 -4.40
N HIS A 419 -3.45 20.45 -4.57
CA HIS A 419 -4.71 20.33 -3.83
C HIS A 419 -4.53 19.82 -2.39
N TYR A 420 -3.46 19.09 -2.11
CA TYR A 420 -3.12 18.62 -0.75
C TYR A 420 -2.87 19.77 0.22
N THR A 421 -2.24 20.86 -0.23
CA THR A 421 -2.01 22.06 0.59
C THR A 421 -3.28 22.90 0.76
N SER A 422 -4.11 23.02 -0.28
CA SER A 422 -5.34 23.84 -0.27
C SER A 422 -6.48 23.30 0.61
N VAL A 423 -6.55 21.98 0.84
CA VAL A 423 -7.57 21.37 1.73
C VAL A 423 -7.37 21.78 3.20
N ARG A 424 -6.19 22.28 3.58
CA ARG A 424 -5.94 22.82 4.93
C ARG A 424 -6.44 24.25 5.13
N GLU A 425 -6.78 24.99 4.06
CA GLU A 425 -6.97 26.45 4.15
C GLU A 425 -8.32 26.98 3.64
N SER A 426 -9.21 26.17 3.03
CA SER A 426 -10.48 26.70 2.51
C SER A 426 -11.66 25.74 2.62
N ALA A 427 -12.49 25.95 3.65
CA ALA A 427 -13.87 25.45 3.77
C ALA A 427 -14.87 26.50 3.26
N SER A 428 -14.61 27.12 2.10
CA SER A 428 -15.49 28.12 1.49
C SER A 428 -15.98 27.67 0.11
N VAL A 429 -17.24 28.03 -0.11
CA VAL A 429 -18.16 27.56 -1.15
C VAL A 429 -17.83 28.21 -2.50
N ASP A 430 -17.30 27.42 -3.44
CA ASP A 430 -17.80 27.26 -4.83
C ASP A 430 -16.72 26.58 -5.70
N LYS A 431 -16.91 25.27 -5.92
CA LYS A 431 -16.05 24.30 -6.65
C LYS A 431 -14.67 23.98 -6.05
N PRO A 432 -14.60 23.13 -5.01
CA PRO A 432 -13.33 22.55 -4.60
C PRO A 432 -12.87 21.57 -5.69
N ARG A 433 -11.78 21.87 -6.41
CA ARG A 433 -11.05 20.82 -7.13
C ARG A 433 -10.48 19.88 -6.08
N LYS A 434 -11.04 18.68 -6.05
CA LYS A 434 -10.83 17.64 -5.04
C LYS A 434 -9.47 16.96 -5.28
N LEU A 435 -8.81 16.51 -4.22
CA LEU A 435 -7.77 15.50 -4.33
C LEU A 435 -8.27 14.36 -5.23
N MET A 436 -7.40 13.85 -6.10
CA MET A 436 -7.72 12.78 -7.03
C MET A 436 -6.89 11.55 -6.66
N PRO A 437 -7.28 10.78 -5.62
CA PRO A 437 -6.58 9.55 -5.25
C PRO A 437 -6.48 8.68 -6.50
N THR A 438 -5.26 8.30 -6.87
CA THR A 438 -5.01 7.60 -8.13
C THR A 438 -4.07 6.44 -7.90
N LEU A 439 -4.46 5.26 -8.39
CA LEU A 439 -3.62 4.10 -8.50
C LEU A 439 -3.02 4.06 -9.91
N ALA A 440 -1.69 4.05 -10.02
CA ALA A 440 -1.02 3.83 -11.31
C ALA A 440 -0.58 2.37 -11.43
N ILE A 441 -0.97 1.69 -12.51
CA ILE A 441 -0.45 0.37 -12.87
C ILE A 441 0.60 0.56 -13.97
N LEU A 442 1.83 0.20 -13.66
CA LEU A 442 2.98 0.31 -14.56
C LEU A 442 3.38 -1.10 -15.01
N GLU A 443 2.91 -1.49 -16.19
CA GLU A 443 3.33 -2.75 -16.82
C GLU A 443 4.75 -2.67 -17.37
N GLU A 444 5.45 -3.80 -17.34
CA GLU A 444 6.87 -3.89 -17.68
C GLU A 444 7.70 -2.77 -16.98
N ALA A 445 7.50 -2.66 -15.66
CA ALA A 445 7.99 -1.56 -14.83
C ALA A 445 9.50 -1.30 -14.91
N GLN A 446 10.30 -2.26 -15.38
CA GLN A 446 11.73 -2.09 -15.60
C GLN A 446 12.03 -1.04 -16.67
N TYR A 447 11.10 -0.75 -17.57
CA TYR A 447 11.25 0.36 -18.51
C TYR A 447 11.20 1.74 -17.82
N TYR A 448 10.47 1.86 -16.71
CA TYR A 448 10.26 3.15 -16.03
C TYR A 448 11.14 3.34 -14.80
N LEU A 449 11.54 2.25 -14.14
CA LEU A 449 12.17 2.23 -12.82
C LEU A 449 13.51 1.47 -12.81
N SER A 450 14.16 1.31 -13.98
CA SER A 450 15.52 0.74 -14.03
C SER A 450 16.53 1.62 -13.31
N ARG A 451 17.65 1.02 -12.88
CA ARG A 451 18.76 1.74 -12.23
C ARG A 451 19.31 2.88 -13.08
N GLU A 452 19.38 2.69 -14.38
CA GLU A 452 19.85 3.67 -15.34
C GLU A 452 18.83 4.80 -15.56
N ALA A 453 17.54 4.50 -15.40
CA ALA A 453 16.44 5.46 -15.47
C ALA A 453 16.12 6.14 -14.12
N MET A 454 16.79 5.74 -13.02
CA MET A 454 16.60 6.28 -11.67
C MET A 454 17.22 7.67 -11.50
N ARG A 455 16.70 8.65 -12.24
CA ARG A 455 16.90 10.06 -11.90
C ARG A 455 15.89 10.44 -10.81
N GLU A 456 16.33 11.14 -9.77
CA GLU A 456 15.44 11.57 -8.68
C GLU A 456 14.32 12.49 -9.15
N ASP A 457 14.53 13.22 -10.25
CA ASP A 457 13.55 14.10 -10.88
C ASP A 457 12.53 13.36 -11.76
N SER A 458 12.73 12.07 -12.04
CA SER A 458 11.83 11.25 -12.85
C SER A 458 10.41 11.22 -12.27
N PRO A 459 9.36 11.52 -13.05
CA PRO A 459 7.98 11.43 -12.59
C PRO A 459 7.61 10.07 -12.02
N PHE A 460 8.14 8.97 -12.58
CA PHE A 460 7.89 7.62 -12.08
C PHE A 460 8.51 7.39 -10.71
N VAL A 461 9.76 7.81 -10.52
CA VAL A 461 10.47 7.68 -9.23
C VAL A 461 9.83 8.56 -8.17
N ARG A 462 9.46 9.80 -8.52
CA ARG A 462 8.76 10.73 -7.62
C ARG A 462 7.37 10.21 -7.26
N TRP A 463 6.61 9.73 -8.23
CA TRP A 463 5.32 9.07 -7.98
C TRP A 463 5.50 7.93 -7.00
N PHE A 464 6.49 7.06 -7.25
CA PHE A 464 6.76 5.94 -6.39
C PHE A 464 7.21 6.40 -5.00
N LYS A 465 8.29 7.17 -4.82
CA LYS A 465 8.85 7.55 -3.51
C LYS A 465 7.97 8.53 -2.71
N GLU A 466 7.32 9.49 -3.36
CA GLU A 466 6.59 10.57 -2.68
C GLU A 466 5.07 10.47 -2.79
N GLY A 467 4.54 9.74 -3.78
CA GLY A 467 3.12 9.71 -4.11
C GLY A 467 2.19 9.33 -2.96
N ARG A 468 2.67 8.50 -2.01
CA ARG A 468 1.94 8.15 -0.78
C ARG A 468 1.46 9.38 0.00
N LYS A 469 2.22 10.48 0.03
CA LYS A 469 1.82 11.74 0.70
C LYS A 469 0.59 12.38 0.04
N TYR A 470 0.39 12.12 -1.25
CA TYR A 470 -0.62 12.74 -2.11
C TYR A 470 -1.72 11.75 -2.52
N GLN A 471 -1.87 10.64 -1.79
CA GLN A 471 -2.84 9.56 -2.07
C GLN A 471 -2.67 8.93 -3.46
N LEU A 472 -1.44 8.91 -3.95
CA LEU A 472 -1.04 8.27 -5.20
C LEU A 472 -0.40 6.92 -4.89
N GLY A 473 -1.06 5.85 -5.32
CA GLY A 473 -0.58 4.47 -5.20
C GLY A 473 0.05 3.99 -6.50
N SER A 474 0.80 2.90 -6.43
CA SER A 474 1.40 2.27 -7.61
C SER A 474 1.37 0.76 -7.52
N ILE A 475 1.04 0.10 -8.63
CA ILE A 475 1.30 -1.32 -8.85
C ILE A 475 2.37 -1.40 -9.94
N ILE A 476 3.55 -1.87 -9.57
CA ILE A 476 4.60 -2.17 -10.54
C ILE A 476 4.46 -3.63 -10.95
N VAL A 477 4.37 -3.89 -12.24
CA VAL A 477 4.26 -5.23 -12.80
C VAL A 477 5.49 -5.49 -13.65
N THR A 478 6.24 -6.55 -13.37
CA THR A 478 7.47 -6.86 -14.12
C THR A 478 7.87 -8.33 -13.97
N GLN A 479 8.66 -8.81 -14.93
CA GLN A 479 9.27 -10.14 -14.90
C GLN A 479 10.66 -10.14 -14.28
N GLN A 480 11.26 -8.96 -14.11
CA GLN A 480 12.67 -8.77 -13.77
C GLN A 480 12.80 -7.88 -12.53
N PRO A 481 12.47 -8.37 -11.32
CA PRO A 481 12.64 -7.59 -10.11
C PRO A 481 14.08 -7.09 -9.90
N SER A 482 15.11 -7.79 -10.40
CA SER A 482 16.51 -7.33 -10.32
C SER A 482 16.82 -6.10 -11.19
N ALA A 483 16.00 -5.80 -12.19
CA ALA A 483 16.15 -4.62 -13.03
C ALA A 483 15.66 -3.34 -12.34
N ILE A 484 14.72 -3.47 -11.40
CA ILE A 484 14.20 -2.36 -10.60
C ILE A 484 15.21 -2.00 -9.49
N GLY A 485 15.34 -0.71 -9.17
CA GLY A 485 16.16 -0.27 -8.04
C GLY A 485 15.71 -0.91 -6.71
N HIS A 486 16.63 -1.54 -5.98
CA HIS A 486 16.34 -2.23 -4.70
C HIS A 486 15.67 -1.31 -3.66
N GLU A 487 16.08 -0.05 -3.63
CA GLU A 487 15.50 1.01 -2.77
C GLU A 487 14.02 1.30 -3.06
N LEU A 488 13.53 1.00 -4.27
CA LEU A 488 12.11 1.12 -4.62
C LEU A 488 11.36 -0.13 -4.22
N ILE A 489 11.89 -1.31 -4.57
CA ILE A 489 11.21 -2.58 -4.25
C ILE A 489 11.05 -2.74 -2.73
N SER A 490 12.09 -2.42 -1.96
CA SER A 490 12.05 -2.50 -0.48
C SER A 490 11.02 -1.57 0.18
N GLN A 491 10.50 -0.58 -0.55
CA GLN A 491 9.42 0.30 -0.10
C GLN A 491 8.01 -0.19 -0.47
N CYS A 492 7.89 -1.34 -1.15
CA CYS A 492 6.59 -1.92 -1.46
C CYS A 492 5.87 -2.38 -0.18
N ASP A 493 4.60 -2.00 -0.05
CA ASP A 493 3.72 -2.39 1.04
C ASP A 493 3.09 -3.77 0.80
N ASN A 494 2.99 -4.19 -0.47
CA ASN A 494 2.40 -5.47 -0.90
C ASN A 494 3.28 -6.13 -1.97
N PHE A 495 3.39 -7.45 -1.92
CA PHE A 495 4.14 -8.25 -2.88
C PHE A 495 3.31 -9.44 -3.34
N PHE A 496 3.13 -9.56 -4.64
CA PHE A 496 2.47 -10.68 -5.31
C PHE A 496 3.49 -11.32 -6.25
N VAL A 497 4.02 -12.47 -5.85
CA VAL A 497 5.14 -13.11 -6.56
C VAL A 497 4.70 -14.46 -7.08
N PHE A 498 4.65 -14.59 -8.38
CA PHE A 498 4.46 -15.85 -9.07
C PHE A 498 5.83 -16.46 -9.39
N HIS A 499 5.84 -17.57 -10.11
CA HIS A 499 7.06 -18.26 -10.49
C HIS A 499 8.13 -17.34 -11.11
N LEU A 500 9.34 -17.39 -10.53
CA LEU A 500 10.56 -16.71 -10.96
C LEU A 500 11.69 -17.74 -11.12
N LEU A 501 12.48 -17.65 -12.19
CA LEU A 501 13.56 -18.61 -12.49
C LEU A 501 14.97 -18.11 -12.22
N SER A 502 15.17 -16.80 -12.27
CA SER A 502 16.50 -16.19 -12.19
C SER A 502 16.93 -16.11 -10.72
N GLY A 503 18.10 -16.68 -10.42
CA GLY A 503 18.71 -16.57 -9.09
C GLY A 503 18.92 -15.12 -8.67
N PHE A 504 19.29 -14.23 -9.60
CA PHE A 504 19.42 -12.79 -9.33
C PHE A 504 18.09 -12.13 -8.98
N ASP A 505 16.99 -12.56 -9.62
CA ASP A 505 15.64 -12.03 -9.33
C ASP A 505 15.13 -12.52 -7.97
N LEU A 506 15.37 -13.79 -7.63
CA LEU A 506 15.05 -14.37 -6.33
C LEU A 506 15.87 -13.70 -5.21
N ASP A 507 17.17 -13.49 -5.43
CA ASP A 507 18.04 -12.78 -4.49
C ASP A 507 17.60 -11.33 -4.29
N SER A 508 17.24 -10.63 -5.37
CA SER A 508 16.69 -9.26 -5.30
C SER A 508 15.43 -9.22 -4.44
N LEU A 509 14.50 -10.15 -4.68
CA LEU A 509 13.26 -10.28 -3.93
C LEU A 509 13.52 -10.55 -2.44
N GLY A 510 14.34 -11.54 -2.12
CA GLY A 510 14.67 -11.90 -0.73
C GLY A 510 15.34 -10.75 0.04
N ARG A 511 16.21 -9.98 -0.64
CA ARG A 511 16.81 -8.77 -0.06
C ARG A 511 15.84 -7.61 0.08
N ALA A 512 14.82 -7.52 -0.77
CA ALA A 512 13.82 -6.46 -0.70
C ALA A 512 12.73 -6.75 0.35
N ASN A 513 12.40 -8.01 0.57
CA ASN A 513 11.40 -8.42 1.56
C ASN A 513 11.81 -9.72 2.26
N LEU A 514 12.25 -9.58 3.51
CA LEU A 514 12.72 -10.68 4.36
C LEU A 514 11.66 -11.73 4.70
N HIS A 515 10.36 -11.45 4.48
CA HIS A 515 9.31 -12.45 4.62
C HIS A 515 9.38 -13.53 3.53
N TYR A 516 10.03 -13.27 2.40
CA TYR A 516 10.36 -14.26 1.37
C TYR A 516 11.63 -15.02 1.78
N SER A 517 11.46 -15.94 2.73
CA SER A 517 12.52 -16.78 3.23
C SER A 517 13.07 -17.76 2.19
N GLN A 518 14.22 -18.37 2.46
CA GLN A 518 14.89 -19.25 1.50
C GLN A 518 14.01 -20.42 1.02
N ASP A 519 13.17 -20.98 1.89
CA ASP A 519 12.22 -22.04 1.53
C ASP A 519 11.13 -21.54 0.55
N ILE A 520 10.67 -20.30 0.72
CA ILE A 520 9.71 -19.67 -0.19
C ILE A 520 10.39 -19.37 -1.53
N LEU A 521 11.59 -18.78 -1.52
CA LEU A 521 12.35 -18.51 -2.73
C LEU A 521 12.66 -19.80 -3.51
N THR A 522 12.98 -20.88 -2.80
CA THR A 522 13.17 -22.20 -3.41
C THR A 522 11.88 -22.71 -4.02
N SER A 523 10.74 -22.60 -3.32
CA SER A 523 9.42 -23.02 -3.83
C SER A 523 9.03 -22.22 -5.07
N LEU A 524 9.25 -20.90 -5.05
CA LEU A 524 9.04 -20.02 -6.19
C LEU A 524 9.86 -20.45 -7.42
N ALA A 525 11.09 -20.92 -7.21
CA ALA A 525 11.97 -21.40 -8.27
C ALA A 525 11.61 -22.80 -8.79
N SER A 526 11.09 -23.67 -7.93
CA SER A 526 10.86 -25.08 -8.26
C SER A 526 9.42 -25.41 -8.69
N GLU A 527 8.45 -24.52 -8.45
CA GLU A 527 7.03 -24.76 -8.73
C GLU A 527 6.50 -23.86 -9.87
N PRO A 528 6.72 -24.20 -11.14
CA PRO A 528 6.28 -23.43 -12.30
C PRO A 528 4.79 -23.64 -12.58
N ILE A 529 3.93 -23.27 -11.63
CA ILE A 529 2.50 -23.52 -11.69
C ILE A 529 1.78 -22.20 -12.04
N PRO A 530 1.17 -22.08 -13.24
CA PRO A 530 0.44 -20.88 -13.60
C PRO A 530 -0.68 -20.55 -12.61
N GLY A 531 -0.82 -19.27 -12.29
CA GLY A 531 -1.81 -18.78 -11.33
C GLY A 531 -1.45 -19.01 -9.85
N ASN A 532 -0.36 -19.72 -9.52
CA ASN A 532 0.13 -19.75 -8.14
C ASN A 532 0.93 -18.48 -7.82
N CYS A 533 0.49 -17.79 -6.78
CA CYS A 533 1.08 -16.58 -6.26
C CYS A 533 1.45 -16.75 -4.79
N PHE A 534 2.70 -16.45 -4.44
CA PHE A 534 3.15 -16.24 -3.08
C PHE A 534 2.93 -14.77 -2.76
N PHE A 535 2.03 -14.49 -1.82
CA PHE A 535 1.53 -13.16 -1.55
C PHE A 535 1.86 -12.74 -0.11
N TRP A 536 2.32 -11.50 0.06
CA TRP A 536 2.51 -10.85 1.36
C TRP A 536 2.00 -9.41 1.32
N SER A 537 1.43 -8.95 2.43
CA SER A 537 1.05 -7.55 2.60
C SER A 537 1.33 -7.07 4.01
N SER A 538 1.87 -5.86 4.12
CA SER A 538 2.03 -5.14 5.38
C SER A 538 0.72 -4.94 6.15
N ARG A 539 -0.46 -5.13 5.51
CA ARG A 539 -1.78 -5.03 6.11
C ARG A 539 -2.58 -6.32 5.90
N GLY A 540 -2.75 -7.08 6.98
CA GLY A 540 -3.58 -8.29 7.02
C GLY A 540 -2.82 -9.59 6.77
N HIS A 541 -1.92 -9.60 5.80
CA HIS A 541 -1.13 -10.80 5.47
C HIS A 541 0.31 -10.66 5.94
N SER A 542 0.49 -10.77 7.26
CA SER A 542 1.78 -10.66 7.94
C SER A 542 2.76 -11.80 7.64
N MET A 543 2.35 -12.83 6.91
CA MET A 543 3.19 -13.92 6.41
C MET A 543 2.97 -14.11 4.92
N VAL A 544 3.91 -14.76 4.23
CA VAL A 544 3.73 -15.13 2.83
C VAL A 544 2.75 -16.30 2.72
N THR A 545 1.64 -16.05 2.04
CA THR A 545 0.56 -17.01 1.80
C THR A 545 0.61 -17.47 0.34
N SER A 546 0.67 -18.78 0.13
CA SER A 546 0.60 -19.38 -1.21
C SER A 546 -0.84 -19.46 -1.67
N THR A 547 -1.14 -18.88 -2.83
CA THR A 547 -2.51 -18.61 -3.29
C THR A 547 -2.65 -18.98 -4.75
N ARG A 548 -3.62 -19.84 -5.09
CA ARG A 548 -4.10 -20.01 -6.46
C ARG A 548 -5.05 -18.85 -6.78
N ILE A 549 -4.58 -17.93 -7.61
CA ILE A 549 -5.34 -16.77 -8.05
C ILE A 549 -6.53 -17.21 -8.90
N LEU A 550 -7.63 -16.46 -8.81
CA LEU A 550 -8.80 -16.67 -9.67
C LEU A 550 -8.45 -16.49 -11.15
N GLU A 551 -9.04 -17.32 -11.99
CA GLU A 551 -9.05 -17.08 -13.43
C GLU A 551 -9.99 -15.91 -13.75
N PHE A 552 -9.50 -14.91 -14.45
CA PHE A 552 -10.25 -13.70 -14.76
C PHE A 552 -11.49 -14.00 -15.61
N ALA A 553 -11.39 -15.00 -16.49
CA ALA A 553 -12.53 -15.49 -17.25
C ALA A 553 -13.68 -15.98 -16.35
N ASP A 554 -13.37 -16.60 -15.21
CA ASP A 554 -14.39 -16.99 -14.23
C ASP A 554 -15.00 -15.79 -13.52
N VAL A 555 -14.19 -14.78 -13.18
CA VAL A 555 -14.68 -13.53 -12.59
C VAL A 555 -15.66 -12.83 -13.54
N VAL A 556 -15.33 -12.73 -14.83
CA VAL A 556 -16.22 -12.18 -15.85
C VAL A 556 -17.52 -12.99 -15.93
N ARG A 557 -17.44 -14.32 -16.04
CA ARG A 557 -18.64 -15.19 -16.10
C ARG A 557 -19.54 -15.05 -14.87
N GLN A 558 -18.96 -14.87 -13.67
CA GLN A 558 -19.72 -14.66 -12.44
C GLN A 558 -20.40 -13.28 -12.44
N SER A 559 -19.70 -12.24 -12.88
CA SER A 559 -20.24 -10.87 -12.96
C SER A 559 -21.46 -10.76 -13.90
N GLN A 560 -21.48 -11.56 -14.98
CA GLN A 560 -22.58 -11.61 -15.95
C GLN A 560 -23.83 -12.34 -15.44
N ARG A 561 -23.71 -13.18 -14.40
CA ARG A 561 -24.83 -13.95 -13.83
C ARG A 561 -25.60 -13.20 -12.74
N LEU A 562 -25.02 -12.14 -12.17
CA LEU A 562 -25.71 -11.33 -11.17
C LEU A 562 -26.71 -10.39 -11.89
N PRO A 563 -27.98 -10.34 -11.47
CA PRO A 563 -28.95 -9.43 -12.07
C PRO A 563 -28.45 -7.99 -11.88
N GLN A 564 -28.33 -7.26 -13.00
CA GLN A 564 -27.96 -5.86 -13.00
C GLN A 564 -29.08 -5.06 -12.32
N GLU A 565 -28.84 -4.56 -11.11
CA GLU A 565 -29.65 -3.43 -10.63
C GLU A 565 -29.36 -2.24 -11.55
N PRO A 566 -30.38 -1.60 -12.14
CA PRO A 566 -30.16 -0.50 -13.06
C PRO A 566 -29.48 0.65 -12.33
N MET A 567 -28.33 1.09 -12.86
CA MET A 567 -27.65 2.31 -12.44
C MET A 567 -28.65 3.48 -12.47
N LEU A 568 -28.79 4.17 -11.34
CA LEU A 568 -29.51 5.44 -11.27
C LEU A 568 -28.89 6.42 -12.28
N ASP A 569 -29.68 6.77 -13.29
CA ASP A 569 -29.35 7.79 -14.29
C ASP A 569 -29.28 9.16 -13.62
N ILE A 570 -28.07 9.63 -13.32
CA ILE A 570 -27.79 10.92 -12.65
C ILE A 570 -28.08 12.12 -13.58
N SER A 571 -28.56 11.90 -14.81
CA SER A 571 -28.76 12.97 -15.79
C SER A 571 -30.13 13.68 -15.75
N LYS A 572 -31.07 13.28 -14.88
CA LYS A 572 -32.41 13.90 -14.86
C LYS A 572 -32.92 14.29 -13.47
N GLY A 573 -33.05 15.60 -13.26
CA GLY A 573 -34.22 16.17 -12.56
C GLY A 573 -34.00 16.72 -11.15
N ARG A 574 -33.92 18.04 -11.05
CA ARG A 574 -34.12 18.85 -9.84
C ARG A 574 -35.49 18.60 -9.19
N SER A 575 -35.50 18.72 -7.86
CA SER A 575 -36.57 19.22 -6.98
C SER A 575 -37.90 18.46 -6.96
N LYS A 576 -38.16 17.81 -5.82
CA LYS A 576 -39.43 17.98 -5.08
C LYS A 576 -39.22 17.56 -3.63
N ALA A 577 -39.20 18.56 -2.75
CA ALA A 577 -39.35 18.37 -1.32
C ALA A 577 -40.73 17.74 -1.03
N VAL A 578 -40.74 16.61 -0.33
CA VAL A 578 -41.95 16.08 0.30
C VAL A 578 -41.73 16.12 1.79
N LYS A 579 -42.39 17.10 2.42
CA LYS A 579 -42.62 17.16 3.87
C LYS A 579 -43.50 15.96 4.25
N GLY A 580 -43.06 15.20 5.24
CA GLY A 580 -43.83 14.15 5.88
C GLY A 580 -43.36 13.98 7.31
N GLU A 581 -43.93 14.76 8.23
CA GLU A 581 -43.82 14.57 9.67
C GLU A 581 -44.55 13.28 10.08
N ALA A 582 -43.91 12.44 10.90
CA ALA A 582 -44.61 11.46 11.73
C ALA A 582 -43.87 11.28 13.07
N LYS A 583 -44.28 12.13 14.01
CA LYS A 583 -44.42 11.94 15.47
C LYS A 583 -43.42 11.05 16.22
N ARG A 584 -42.61 11.74 17.02
CA ARG A 584 -42.04 11.27 18.29
C ARG A 584 -43.13 10.88 19.29
N THR A 585 -42.89 9.79 20.01
CA THR A 585 -43.44 9.55 21.35
C THR A 585 -42.26 9.59 22.33
N LEU A 586 -42.43 10.37 23.40
CA LEU A 586 -41.39 10.76 24.35
C LEU A 586 -40.98 9.65 25.32
N GLY A 587 -39.69 9.65 25.70
CA GLY A 587 -39.22 9.06 26.96
C GLY A 587 -37.71 8.87 27.03
N GLY A 588 -36.98 9.81 27.66
CA GLY A 588 -35.59 9.63 28.11
C GLY A 588 -34.56 10.49 27.38
N LYS A 589 -34.01 11.48 28.08
CA LYS A 589 -32.83 12.26 27.64
C LYS A 589 -31.60 11.34 27.64
N HIS A 590 -31.05 11.05 26.47
CA HIS A 590 -29.63 10.75 26.32
C HIS A 590 -29.07 11.69 25.25
N GLU A 591 -28.16 12.57 25.66
CA GLU A 591 -27.32 13.31 24.73
C GLU A 591 -26.52 12.29 23.92
N LEU A 592 -26.62 12.35 22.59
CA LEU A 592 -25.71 11.67 21.69
C LEU A 592 -24.35 12.36 21.82
N VAL A 593 -23.54 11.87 22.76
CA VAL A 593 -22.15 12.29 22.94
C VAL A 593 -21.33 11.43 21.97
N ASP A 594 -20.49 12.03 21.13
CA ASP A 594 -19.51 11.29 20.34
C ASP A 594 -18.23 11.05 21.18
N PRO A 595 -17.30 10.18 20.74
CA PRO A 595 -16.06 9.92 21.49
C PRO A 595 -15.25 11.18 21.80
N PHE A 596 -15.31 12.20 20.92
CA PHE A 596 -14.58 13.45 21.07
C PHE A 596 -15.18 14.38 22.14
N GLY A 597 -16.51 14.46 22.21
CA GLY A 597 -17.24 15.21 23.23
C GLY A 597 -17.03 14.61 24.62
N LEU A 598 -17.02 13.28 24.71
CA LEU A 598 -16.72 12.57 25.95
C LEU A 598 -15.29 12.87 26.42
N LEU A 599 -14.30 12.73 25.53
CA LEU A 599 -12.91 13.05 25.82
C LEU A 599 -12.74 14.51 26.28
N THR A 600 -13.43 15.46 25.62
CA THR A 600 -13.41 16.88 25.97
C THR A 600 -13.93 17.12 27.39
N SER A 601 -15.02 16.45 27.77
CA SER A 601 -15.58 16.54 29.12
C SER A 601 -14.64 16.01 30.19
N ILE A 602 -14.00 14.85 29.94
CA ILE A 602 -13.07 14.20 30.87
C ILE A 602 -11.81 15.05 31.06
N VAL A 603 -11.27 15.62 29.98
CA VAL A 603 -10.10 16.51 30.04
C VAL A 603 -10.43 17.78 30.83
N ARG A 604 -11.58 18.42 30.57
CA ARG A 604 -12.05 19.57 31.36
C ARG A 604 -12.15 19.25 32.85
N GLU A 605 -12.78 18.14 33.20
CA GLU A 605 -12.96 17.73 34.59
C GLU A 605 -11.64 17.34 35.27
N THR A 606 -10.70 16.74 34.54
CA THR A 606 -9.37 16.39 35.07
C THR A 606 -8.56 17.64 35.38
N ILE A 607 -8.65 18.66 34.53
CA ILE A 607 -7.89 19.91 34.67
C ILE A 607 -8.54 20.85 35.70
N LEU A 608 -9.87 20.97 35.70
CA LEU A 608 -10.60 21.92 36.56
C LEU A 608 -11.04 21.30 37.90
N GLY A 609 -11.24 19.98 37.96
CA GLY A 609 -11.80 19.28 39.12
C GLY A 609 -10.78 18.73 40.11
N ASN A 610 -9.52 18.51 39.70
CA ASN A 610 -8.52 17.87 40.55
C ASN A 610 -7.50 18.87 41.12
N ARG A 611 -7.60 19.19 42.41
CA ARG A 611 -6.56 19.92 43.19
C ARG A 611 -5.20 19.17 43.26
N SER A 612 -5.11 17.98 42.68
CA SER A 612 -3.95 17.09 42.64
C SER A 612 -3.10 17.23 41.37
N VAL A 613 -3.51 18.05 40.39
CA VAL A 613 -2.54 18.62 39.45
C VAL A 613 -1.81 19.72 40.21
N ALA A 614 -0.58 19.45 40.68
CA ALA A 614 0.21 20.45 41.38
C ALA A 614 0.54 21.61 40.41
N LEU A 615 -0.27 22.66 40.47
CA LEU A 615 -0.05 23.90 39.75
C LEU A 615 1.05 24.68 40.50
N TYR A 616 2.28 24.63 39.99
CA TYR A 616 3.40 25.29 40.64
C TYR A 616 3.39 26.79 40.34
N PRO A 617 3.37 27.69 41.35
CA PRO A 617 3.67 29.09 41.13
C PRO A 617 5.13 29.23 40.68
N VAL A 618 5.39 29.98 39.61
CA VAL A 618 6.72 30.16 38.98
C VAL A 618 7.61 31.07 39.85
N ARG A 619 7.91 30.68 41.09
CA ARG A 619 8.76 31.48 42.01
C ARG A 619 10.06 30.79 42.47
N LYS A 620 10.28 29.49 42.22
CA LYS A 620 11.51 28.80 42.71
C LYS A 620 12.51 28.36 41.65
N ARG A 621 12.15 28.40 40.36
CA ARG A 621 13.07 28.11 39.24
C ARG A 621 12.71 29.07 38.13
N ARG A 622 13.58 30.03 37.82
CA ARG A 622 13.36 31.04 36.77
C ARG A 622 13.12 30.30 35.45
N LEU A 623 11.85 30.16 35.07
CA LEU A 623 11.42 29.52 33.83
C LEU A 623 11.32 30.61 32.77
N MET A 624 12.23 30.60 31.79
CA MET A 624 12.21 31.53 30.68
C MET A 624 12.08 30.76 29.35
N TRP A 625 11.23 31.26 28.45
CA TRP A 625 11.26 30.98 27.02
C TRP A 625 12.66 31.23 26.46
N GLU A 626 13.08 30.34 25.57
CA GLU A 626 14.36 30.43 24.89
C GLU A 626 14.43 31.74 24.08
N GLY A 627 15.33 32.65 24.49
CA GLY A 627 15.55 33.94 23.83
C GLY A 627 14.73 35.14 24.35
N ALA A 628 13.90 34.99 25.40
CA ALA A 628 13.12 36.10 25.98
C ALA A 628 13.85 36.79 27.15
N ALA A 629 13.65 38.10 27.32
CA ALA A 629 14.22 38.87 28.43
C ALA A 629 13.27 38.90 29.65
N GLU A 630 13.80 39.06 30.87
CA GLU A 630 13.03 38.99 32.13
C GLU A 630 11.86 40.00 32.20
N LYS A 631 11.97 41.11 31.45
CA LYS A 631 10.93 42.15 31.32
C LYS A 631 9.71 41.76 30.49
N ASP A 632 9.79 40.67 29.73
CA ASP A 632 8.73 40.23 28.81
C ASP A 632 7.67 39.35 29.50
N TYR A 633 7.80 39.13 30.82
CA TYR A 633 6.89 38.27 31.59
C TYR A 633 5.92 39.06 32.47
N PRO A 634 4.62 38.70 32.47
CA PRO A 634 3.67 39.18 33.47
C PRO A 634 4.00 38.58 34.86
N ALA A 635 3.51 39.23 35.92
CA ALA A 635 3.74 38.79 37.29
C ALA A 635 3.39 37.29 37.49
N ALA A 636 4.29 36.56 38.16
CA ALA A 636 4.35 35.09 38.25
C ALA A 636 3.10 34.36 38.75
N GLU A 637 2.05 35.08 39.14
CA GLU A 637 0.78 34.56 39.66
C GLU A 637 -0.25 34.25 38.54
N ALA A 638 0.04 34.63 37.28
CA ALA A 638 -0.86 34.44 36.13
C ALA A 638 -0.54 33.23 35.24
N ILE A 639 0.52 32.47 35.54
CA ILE A 639 0.97 31.33 34.71
C ILE A 639 0.78 30.04 35.47
N VAL A 640 -0.12 29.21 34.95
CA VAL A 640 -0.45 27.89 35.49
C VAL A 640 0.20 26.84 34.60
N ALA A 641 1.04 26.00 35.19
CA ALA A 641 1.92 25.06 34.49
C ALA A 641 1.73 23.62 35.02
N THR A 642 1.50 22.66 34.12
CA THR A 642 1.44 21.22 34.45
C THR A 642 2.33 20.39 33.52
N LYS A 643 2.82 19.25 34.02
CA LYS A 643 3.63 18.29 33.23
C LYS A 643 2.71 17.47 32.32
N CYS A 644 2.90 17.55 31.01
CA CYS A 644 2.10 16.83 30.01
C CYS A 644 2.03 15.32 30.25
N TYR A 645 3.14 14.72 30.68
CA TYR A 645 3.23 13.29 30.97
C TYR A 645 2.23 12.84 32.06
N ASN A 646 2.05 13.62 33.13
CA ASN A 646 1.15 13.25 34.22
C ASN A 646 -0.33 13.44 33.84
N LEU A 647 -0.64 14.44 33.01
CA LEU A 647 -2.02 14.68 32.54
C LEU A 647 -2.53 13.51 31.69
N ARG A 648 -1.66 12.94 30.85
CA ARG A 648 -1.99 11.77 30.01
C ARG A 648 -2.46 10.57 30.81
N PHE A 649 -1.74 10.19 31.87
CA PHE A 649 -2.16 9.06 32.73
C PHE A 649 -3.46 9.34 33.47
N GLN A 650 -3.64 10.57 33.99
CA GLN A 650 -4.86 10.92 34.71
C GLN A 650 -6.09 10.94 33.80
N VAL A 651 -5.95 11.43 32.57
CA VAL A 651 -7.02 11.41 31.57
C VAL A 651 -7.32 9.97 31.13
N ALA A 652 -6.28 9.15 30.90
CA ALA A 652 -6.44 7.74 30.57
C ALA A 652 -7.19 6.96 31.66
N ASP A 653 -6.77 7.10 32.94
CA ASP A 653 -7.45 6.46 34.08
C ASP A 653 -8.93 6.88 34.18
N LYS A 654 -9.24 8.15 33.91
CA LYS A 654 -10.64 8.63 33.90
C LYS A 654 -11.45 8.12 32.72
N ILE A 655 -10.85 7.94 31.54
CA ILE A 655 -11.52 7.31 30.38
C ILE A 655 -11.80 5.84 30.68
N GLU A 656 -10.82 5.12 31.21
CA GLU A 656 -10.97 3.72 31.58
C GLU A 656 -12.06 3.52 32.63
N SER A 657 -12.26 4.47 33.55
CA SER A 657 -13.27 4.38 34.62
C SER A 657 -14.64 5.01 34.25
N ASN A 658 -14.79 5.60 33.08
CA ASN A 658 -16.04 6.24 32.65
C ASN A 658 -17.07 5.20 32.14
N SER A 659 -18.24 5.12 32.79
CA SER A 659 -19.28 4.14 32.45
C SER A 659 -19.83 4.30 31.03
N GLN A 660 -20.01 5.55 30.56
CA GLN A 660 -20.49 5.84 29.22
C GLN A 660 -19.46 5.46 28.15
N ALA A 661 -18.16 5.62 28.42
CA ALA A 661 -17.10 5.16 27.52
C ALA A 661 -17.12 3.63 27.37
N ARG A 662 -17.35 2.89 28.48
CA ARG A 662 -17.38 1.42 28.47
C ARG A 662 -18.62 0.87 27.77
N GLU A 663 -19.79 1.43 28.06
CA GLU A 663 -21.05 0.97 27.46
C GLU A 663 -21.10 1.19 25.95
N ASN A 664 -20.47 2.25 25.45
CA ASN A 664 -20.40 2.54 24.01
C ASN A 664 -19.14 1.97 23.32
N GLY A 665 -18.27 1.26 24.04
CA GLY A 665 -17.04 0.68 23.48
C GLY A 665 -15.96 1.69 23.11
N TRP A 666 -16.05 2.94 23.56
CA TRP A 666 -15.12 4.02 23.20
C TRP A 666 -13.83 4.02 24.02
N VAL A 667 -13.71 3.21 25.07
CA VAL A 667 -12.49 3.18 25.90
C VAL A 667 -11.27 2.83 25.05
N GLU A 668 -11.32 1.75 24.27
CA GLU A 668 -10.20 1.35 23.41
C GLU A 668 -10.03 2.33 22.25
N GLU A 669 -11.12 2.77 21.59
CA GLU A 669 -11.06 3.74 20.49
C GLU A 669 -10.38 5.06 20.91
N ILE A 670 -10.74 5.58 22.08
CA ILE A 670 -10.15 6.82 22.60
C ILE A 670 -8.72 6.55 23.06
N LEU A 671 -8.43 5.47 23.80
CA LEU A 671 -7.09 5.21 24.35
C LEU A 671 -6.06 4.75 23.31
N GLU A 672 -6.47 4.08 22.22
CA GLU A 672 -5.58 3.79 21.09
C GLU A 672 -5.03 5.08 20.47
N SER A 673 -5.79 6.18 20.51
CA SER A 673 -5.31 7.49 20.07
C SER A 673 -4.20 8.08 20.97
N PHE A 674 -3.99 7.52 22.17
CA PHE A 674 -2.91 7.87 23.10
C PHE A 674 -1.68 6.96 22.93
N GLY A 675 -1.59 6.11 21.92
CA GLY A 675 -0.51 5.12 21.76
C GLY A 675 0.76 5.60 21.05
N ASP A 676 1.75 6.11 21.80
CA ASP A 676 3.16 5.65 21.77
C ASP A 676 3.93 6.28 22.97
N ARG A 677 4.96 5.60 23.50
CA ARG A 677 5.70 6.04 24.72
C ARG A 677 6.87 6.98 24.44
N ARG A 678 7.11 7.36 23.19
CA ARG A 678 8.15 8.32 22.76
C ARG A 678 7.62 9.05 21.54
N ILE A 679 7.77 10.37 21.49
CA ILE A 679 7.37 11.27 20.39
C ILE A 679 5.86 11.55 20.32
N VAL A 680 5.47 12.77 20.68
CA VAL A 680 4.10 13.27 20.70
C VAL A 680 3.55 13.40 19.26
N ARG A 681 2.78 12.40 18.80
CA ARG A 681 1.87 12.50 17.64
C ARG A 681 0.39 12.45 18.08
N GLU A 682 0.05 13.17 19.15
CA GLU A 682 -1.25 13.02 19.83
C GLU A 682 -2.31 14.00 19.28
N HIS A 683 -2.87 13.73 18.10
CA HIS A 683 -3.74 14.68 17.38
C HIS A 683 -5.09 14.99 18.08
N LEU A 684 -5.63 14.06 18.88
CA LEU A 684 -6.94 14.20 19.54
C LEU A 684 -6.87 14.95 20.87
N LEU A 685 -5.99 14.55 21.80
CA LEU A 685 -5.77 15.28 23.06
C LEU A 685 -5.26 16.70 22.79
N GLN A 686 -4.37 16.88 21.82
CA GLN A 686 -3.88 18.20 21.41
C GLN A 686 -5.01 19.09 20.88
N ARG A 687 -5.92 18.54 20.05
CA ARG A 687 -7.11 19.29 19.59
C ARG A 687 -8.01 19.70 20.75
N VAL A 688 -8.24 18.81 21.71
CA VAL A 688 -9.05 19.12 22.90
C VAL A 688 -8.38 20.24 23.72
N LEU A 689 -7.09 20.12 24.03
CA LEU A 689 -6.35 21.12 24.81
C LEU A 689 -6.31 22.50 24.12
N LEU A 690 -6.10 22.53 22.80
CA LEU A 690 -6.15 23.77 22.01
C LEU A 690 -7.56 24.40 22.02
N THR A 691 -8.60 23.57 21.92
CA THR A 691 -9.99 24.04 21.99
C THR A 691 -10.33 24.62 23.37
N GLU A 692 -9.68 24.14 24.43
CA GLU A 692 -9.81 24.64 25.80
C GLU A 692 -8.90 25.85 26.13
N GLY A 693 -8.20 26.39 25.14
CA GLY A 693 -7.35 27.58 25.30
C GLY A 693 -6.00 27.32 25.96
N PHE A 694 -5.49 26.08 25.91
CA PHE A 694 -4.13 25.76 26.34
C PHE A 694 -3.16 25.85 25.17
N CYS A 695 -2.03 26.52 25.40
CA CYS A 695 -0.91 26.57 24.47
C CYS A 695 0.25 25.73 25.01
N LEU A 696 0.88 24.95 24.12
CA LEU A 696 2.09 24.20 24.46
C LEU A 696 3.30 25.14 24.38
N GLY A 697 4.05 25.28 25.47
CA GLY A 697 5.24 26.13 25.54
C GLY A 697 6.50 25.36 25.90
N ARG A 698 7.62 25.66 25.23
CA ARG A 698 8.96 25.21 25.63
C ARG A 698 9.53 26.23 26.62
N MET A 699 9.73 25.83 27.87
CA MET A 699 10.34 26.69 28.89
C MET A 699 11.64 26.06 29.41
N ILE A 700 12.68 26.88 29.55
CA ILE A 700 13.97 26.46 30.10
C ILE A 700 14.03 26.91 31.56
N ALA A 701 14.28 25.97 32.48
CA ALA A 701 14.52 26.33 33.87
C ALA A 701 16.03 26.46 34.11
N HIS A 702 16.46 27.62 34.58
CA HIS A 702 17.82 27.81 35.05
C HIS A 702 17.89 27.58 36.56
N ASP A 703 18.68 26.60 36.99
CA ASP A 703 18.92 26.33 38.41
C ASP A 703 20.03 27.24 39.01
N SER A 704 20.74 28.05 38.21
CA SER A 704 21.79 28.97 38.68
C SER A 704 21.97 30.21 37.78
N PRO A 705 22.41 31.38 38.30
CA PRO A 705 22.49 32.64 37.55
C PRO A 705 23.57 32.67 36.45
N GLN A 706 24.46 31.69 36.39
CA GLN A 706 25.47 31.61 35.33
C GLN A 706 24.97 30.70 34.20
N ILE A 707 24.66 31.34 33.07
CA ILE A 707 24.18 30.71 31.85
C ILE A 707 25.27 29.78 31.32
N GLY A 708 24.97 28.47 31.23
CA GLY A 708 25.70 27.60 30.31
C GLY A 708 26.12 26.20 30.78
N LYS A 709 25.82 25.72 32.00
CA LYS A 709 26.25 24.35 32.38
C LYS A 709 25.23 23.36 32.94
N ASP A 710 24.06 23.76 33.43
CA ASP A 710 23.02 22.82 33.89
C ASP A 710 21.60 23.35 33.67
N SER A 711 21.22 23.63 32.42
CA SER A 711 19.83 23.95 32.08
C SER A 711 19.03 22.67 31.87
N LYS A 712 17.97 22.46 32.67
CA LYS A 712 16.99 21.40 32.41
C LYS A 712 15.81 21.99 31.65
N GLU A 713 15.50 21.39 30.51
CA GLU A 713 14.36 21.77 29.68
C GLU A 713 13.07 21.16 30.23
N TYR A 714 12.01 21.97 30.32
CA TYR A 714 10.69 21.53 30.75
C TYR A 714 9.64 21.91 29.69
N TYR A 715 8.84 20.94 29.28
CA TYR A 715 7.68 21.16 28.43
C TYR A 715 6.45 21.35 29.32
N VAL A 716 5.77 22.49 29.14
CA VAL A 716 4.69 22.90 30.04
C VAL A 716 3.48 23.37 29.24
N LEU A 717 2.30 22.97 29.69
CA LEU A 717 1.02 23.50 29.19
C LEU A 717 0.73 24.80 29.92
N VAL A 718 0.52 25.88 29.17
CA VAL A 718 0.20 27.20 29.71
C VAL A 718 -1.20 27.59 29.27
N LYS A 719 -2.04 27.99 30.23
CA LYS A 719 -3.34 28.62 29.96
C LYS A 719 -3.16 30.12 30.05
N SER A 720 -3.14 30.83 28.94
CA SER A 720 -3.04 32.30 28.96
C SER A 720 -4.43 32.91 29.12
N ASN A 721 -4.64 33.69 30.18
CA ASN A 721 -5.78 34.62 30.29
C ASN A 721 -5.41 36.03 29.83
N ILE A 722 -4.38 36.18 28.98
CA ILE A 722 -3.72 37.47 28.74
C ILE A 722 -3.88 37.86 27.27
N GLY A 723 -4.78 38.82 27.01
CA GLY A 723 -5.24 39.22 25.67
C GLY A 723 -4.21 39.84 24.71
N ASN A 724 -2.95 40.03 25.13
CA ASN A 724 -1.88 40.57 24.27
C ASN A 724 -0.85 39.51 23.81
N TYR A 725 -1.10 38.23 24.09
CA TYR A 725 -0.12 37.14 23.90
C TYR A 725 -0.10 36.53 22.48
N ASP A 726 -1.05 36.91 21.62
CA ASP A 726 -1.28 36.27 20.31
C ASP A 726 -0.26 36.67 19.20
N GLN A 727 0.56 37.71 19.44
CA GLN A 727 1.54 38.20 18.47
C GLN A 727 2.93 37.54 18.56
N ALA A 728 3.34 37.02 19.72
CA ALA A 728 4.68 36.44 19.89
C ALA A 728 4.75 34.99 19.39
N LEU A 729 3.69 34.20 19.59
CA LEU A 729 3.62 32.79 19.16
C LEU A 729 3.51 32.59 17.64
N ARG A 730 3.12 33.62 16.89
CA ARG A 730 3.08 33.57 15.41
C ARG A 730 4.47 33.60 14.75
N LYS A 731 5.54 33.89 15.49
CA LYS A 731 6.88 34.08 14.93
C LYS A 731 7.84 32.91 15.09
N ALA A 732 7.47 31.86 15.81
CA ALA A 732 8.26 30.63 15.85
C ALA A 732 7.31 29.44 15.64
N PRO A 733 7.41 28.70 14.52
CA PRO A 733 6.80 27.38 14.45
C PRO A 733 7.51 26.53 15.49
N VAL A 734 6.79 26.10 16.52
CA VAL A 734 7.32 25.06 17.41
C VAL A 734 7.48 23.83 16.54
N ASP A 735 8.72 23.46 16.26
CA ASP A 735 9.05 22.22 15.58
C ASP A 735 8.77 21.06 16.54
N LEU A 736 7.60 20.45 16.36
CA LEU A 736 7.07 19.41 17.25
C LEU A 736 7.73 18.04 17.00
N ASP A 737 8.63 17.92 16.01
CA ASP A 737 9.39 16.71 15.73
C ASP A 737 10.54 16.47 16.73
N ILE A 738 10.81 17.39 17.65
CA ILE A 738 11.90 17.32 18.64
C ILE A 738 11.38 17.33 20.09
N LEU A 739 10.36 16.51 20.37
CA LEU A 739 9.90 16.25 21.74
C LEU A 739 10.32 14.83 22.17
N PRO A 740 11.24 14.66 23.14
CA PRO A 740 11.64 13.34 23.63
C PRO A 740 10.51 12.61 24.37
#